data_AF-F8N7R5-F1
#
_entry.id   AF-F8N7R5-F1
#
_cell.length_a   1.000
_cell.length_b   1.000
_cell.length_c   1.000
_cell.angle_alpha   90.00
_cell.angle_beta   90.00
_cell.angle_gamma   90.00
#
_symmetry.space_group_name_H-M   'P 1'
#
loop_
_entity.id
_entity.type
_entity.pdbx_description
1 polymer ?
#
loop_
_entity_poly.entity_id
_entity_poly.type
_entity_poly.pdbx_seq_one_letter_code
_entity_poly.pdbx_strand_id
1 'polypeptide(L)'
;MNKKKVFSYLFIGLLAVGATGTVTSCKDYDDDINTNKTAISDLQKQLTSLQSALNAAKADATAAHANFATKGDIKSLQTEMAKLATADALQKAIDQLKELINGKVDQATYDAKVKELKTAIDGIDSKLNTLGTSLDDLKDAQKAADANIKLQQKALEDLKKALTDGLATKADASEVEKLKEQITQLQSDIKALSGESGTLSELKGNMKKLSDKVDAFSTQINVLTVFLKHSLASLTFIPDYFTEGIEAALVPAYEGAYSETSDNKEFTAKGAATDLLSGDGVARYNVSPTTVDLLGSKVDFYSLASTVLTRAGENYVAPVSTQLTAEVLKENYKDGVLTVPFKADWAKINKLPADKLPVAALQVSRGDTTITSDYATVVAKKFNGMVVADNGSVNAVVEGAACAENVEGLKHLYTVWNEMTPANRKITHHVAYNSHLNLDSLTEVHVTDNNAERTLSAAELKALGLKIVYAPVNYTQGNNKTSETAHIQLTVNKDGQTIAYPRNVTSEGKTIENTVANKSSVGREPIVAVKVVDATGKKVYAWGYIKIKITTPKQAISQITTDPMTFTGDIYDNCNDAELKTTWSQIEALVYQKLDISKETFEATYELDGNIADAKQFEIKNGAYTALATKIGTVSEKKDPNDPTTNILSWKLTAEQLHALKDKAATGVTIYVHFKLKGAPDESEGVYVPLTIKANQLHYATASLAGSKVLAQWYNLNKKDNAKADGDADEVRINVPVPTRADNELTTTEFTRDLHNYFLDNTLSYKLNDEEHFSALKASATNKLVFKFITPSTTTGNATFNAAEDGTWTVQGYTGTTYTLKVAANGNSIQIVKKGNDAVNNKDIVTLDQAGNIKFVESADADDILNYRGHKELGERETFTAYVGLAIDGTCYTVPLNGKTWFNVRFVRPLDLTQPKPAEVKDAPNEWQNIDVASLVTVNDWRDYVGDPKNGNKGANEGKKFDFAYYGIQLATDATAIYTDAANGVNNRNVLTSAADIEKLYKTSQIPGLLIEKGASDTELKYKNSSAVTGTFHLYVPVKMTYVFGKTPQMLYSVVTVTKTEGQGTAKRR
;
A
#
# COMPACT_ATOMS: atom_id res chain seq x y z
N MET A 1 11.59 46.63 45.57
CA MET A 1 13.04 46.55 45.91
C MET A 1 13.50 45.10 45.82
N ASN A 2 14.44 44.85 44.91
CA ASN A 2 15.59 43.93 44.99
C ASN A 2 15.63 42.72 45.98
N LYS A 3 15.91 41.55 45.36
CA LYS A 3 17.10 40.68 45.53
C LYS A 3 17.31 39.82 46.80
N LYS A 4 17.30 38.50 46.53
CA LYS A 4 18.41 37.52 46.61
C LYS A 4 18.95 37.01 47.98
N LYS A 5 18.87 35.66 48.07
CA LYS A 5 19.91 34.65 48.38
C LYS A 5 20.25 34.34 49.85
N VAL A 6 20.26 33.03 50.16
CA VAL A 6 21.40 32.14 50.52
C VAL A 6 20.77 30.82 51.07
N PHE A 7 20.63 29.73 50.32
CA PHE A 7 21.58 28.61 50.05
C PHE A 7 22.22 27.92 51.28
N SER A 8 21.98 26.61 51.34
CA SER A 8 22.89 25.51 51.73
C SER A 8 22.83 24.92 53.15
N TYR A 9 22.90 23.58 53.11
CA TYR A 9 23.27 22.62 54.15
C TYR A 9 22.14 22.21 55.10
N LEU A 10 21.91 20.94 55.43
CA LEU A 10 22.48 19.64 55.09
C LEU A 10 21.41 18.67 55.66
N PHE A 11 20.86 17.74 54.89
CA PHE A 11 21.31 16.35 54.98
C PHE A 11 21.89 15.96 56.35
N ILE A 12 21.16 15.10 57.07
CA ILE A 12 21.62 13.90 57.81
C ILE A 12 20.80 13.71 59.08
N GLY A 13 20.17 12.54 59.20
CA GLY A 13 19.42 12.08 60.37
C GLY A 13 18.26 11.18 59.96
N LEU A 14 18.52 10.13 59.17
CA LEU A 14 18.40 8.73 59.60
C LEU A 14 17.02 8.33 60.15
N LEU A 15 16.37 7.44 59.38
CA LEU A 15 15.74 6.20 59.85
C LEU A 15 14.98 6.24 61.18
N ALA A 16 13.66 6.01 61.12
CA ALA A 16 12.99 5.04 61.99
C ALA A 16 11.49 4.89 61.69
N VAL A 17 11.10 3.64 61.35
CA VAL A 17 9.85 2.94 61.74
C VAL A 17 8.55 3.40 61.04
N GLY A 18 7.71 2.56 60.42
CA GLY A 18 7.62 1.10 60.24
C GLY A 18 6.61 0.81 59.10
N ALA A 19 6.82 -0.25 58.30
CA ALA A 19 6.07 -1.53 58.35
C ALA A 19 4.55 -1.34 58.11
N THR A 20 3.87 -1.93 57.11
CA THR A 20 3.88 -3.32 56.60
C THR A 20 3.10 -3.41 55.27
N GLY A 21 3.57 -4.29 54.37
CA GLY A 21 2.88 -4.99 53.28
C GLY A 21 1.54 -4.49 52.75
N THR A 22 1.59 -3.91 51.55
CA THR A 22 0.73 -4.34 50.43
C THR A 22 1.60 -4.43 49.19
N VAL A 23 1.67 -5.61 48.60
CA VAL A 23 2.16 -5.89 47.25
C VAL A 23 1.43 -4.99 46.25
N THR A 24 2.07 -3.90 45.83
CA THR A 24 1.76 -3.25 44.55
C THR A 24 2.44 -4.08 43.47
N SER A 25 1.64 -4.86 42.75
CA SER A 25 2.14 -5.84 41.79
C SER A 25 3.00 -5.18 40.71
N CYS A 26 4.05 -5.87 40.24
CA CYS A 26 4.94 -5.44 39.15
C CYS A 26 4.20 -5.02 37.88
N LYS A 27 2.90 -5.35 37.75
CA LYS A 27 2.04 -4.90 36.67
C LYS A 27 1.88 -3.38 36.61
N ASP A 28 1.76 -2.67 37.73
CA ASP A 28 1.61 -1.19 37.69
C ASP A 28 2.93 -0.50 37.30
N TYR A 29 4.09 -1.02 37.73
CA TYR A 29 5.39 -0.46 37.34
C TYR A 29 5.77 -0.79 35.90
N ASP A 30 5.49 -2.01 35.41
CA ASP A 30 5.66 -2.36 34.00
C ASP A 30 4.63 -1.67 33.12
N ASP A 31 3.39 -1.47 33.58
CA ASP A 31 2.37 -0.71 32.85
C ASP A 31 2.72 0.80 32.84
N ASP A 32 3.29 1.38 33.91
CA ASP A 32 3.80 2.78 33.93
C ASP A 32 5.06 2.96 33.09
N ILE A 33 5.98 1.98 33.08
CA ILE A 33 7.19 1.99 32.26
C ILE A 33 6.84 1.72 30.79
N ASN A 34 5.89 0.82 30.49
CA ASN A 34 5.38 0.60 29.13
C ASN A 34 4.49 1.75 28.66
N THR A 35 3.75 2.42 29.55
CA THR A 35 2.96 3.63 29.24
C THR A 35 3.89 4.81 29.03
N ASN A 36 4.97 4.96 29.80
CA ASN A 36 6.00 5.98 29.56
C ASN A 36 6.87 5.65 28.34
N LYS A 37 7.18 4.39 28.05
CA LYS A 37 7.92 3.93 26.86
C LYS A 37 7.07 4.04 25.59
N THR A 38 5.76 3.76 25.68
CA THR A 38 4.78 3.96 24.62
C THR A 38 4.53 5.45 24.43
N ALA A 39 4.31 6.23 25.49
CA ALA A 39 4.19 7.68 25.42
C ALA A 39 5.46 8.36 24.90
N ILE A 40 6.66 7.88 25.24
CA ILE A 40 7.93 8.41 24.72
C ILE A 40 8.16 7.95 23.28
N SER A 41 7.84 6.70 22.93
CA SER A 41 7.88 6.23 21.54
C SER A 41 6.84 6.93 20.67
N ASP A 42 5.69 7.27 21.23
CA ASP A 42 4.60 7.97 20.55
C ASP A 42 4.87 9.46 20.48
N LEU A 43 5.50 10.06 21.49
CA LEU A 43 6.06 11.42 21.42
C LEU A 43 7.22 11.47 20.43
N GLN A 44 8.05 10.43 20.30
CA GLN A 44 9.13 10.33 19.31
C GLN A 44 8.59 10.10 17.88
N LYS A 45 7.53 9.31 17.72
CA LYS A 45 6.82 9.15 16.45
C LYS A 45 6.04 10.41 16.08
N GLN A 46 5.36 11.05 17.03
CA GLN A 46 4.69 12.34 16.86
C GLN A 46 5.71 13.44 16.54
N LEU A 47 6.88 13.45 17.18
CA LEU A 47 7.97 14.36 16.88
C LEU A 47 8.57 14.08 15.50
N THR A 48 8.72 12.82 15.09
CA THR A 48 9.19 12.45 13.74
C THR A 48 8.14 12.81 12.69
N SER A 49 6.86 12.59 12.96
CA SER A 49 5.75 13.01 12.09
C SER A 49 5.60 14.52 12.04
N LEU A 50 5.79 15.24 13.14
CA LEU A 50 5.85 16.71 13.20
C LEU A 50 7.08 17.23 12.47
N GLN A 51 8.22 16.55 12.56
CA GLN A 51 9.44 16.89 11.83
C GLN A 51 9.29 16.63 10.33
N SER A 52 8.63 15.54 9.94
CA SER A 52 8.28 15.24 8.55
C SER A 52 7.20 16.20 8.02
N ALA A 53 6.20 16.56 8.81
CA ALA A 53 5.18 17.54 8.45
C ALA A 53 5.76 18.96 8.40
N LEU A 54 6.71 19.30 9.26
CA LEU A 54 7.46 20.56 9.21
C LEU A 54 8.39 20.60 8.00
N ASN A 55 9.07 19.50 7.67
CA ASN A 55 9.91 19.39 6.48
C ASN A 55 9.07 19.40 5.19
N ALA A 56 7.89 18.79 5.21
CA ALA A 56 6.91 18.85 4.12
C ALA A 56 6.33 20.26 3.98
N ALA A 57 5.89 20.89 5.07
CA ALA A 57 5.43 22.29 5.07
C ALA A 57 6.55 23.25 4.65
N LYS A 58 7.82 22.95 4.95
CA LYS A 58 8.99 23.70 4.51
C LYS A 58 9.29 23.47 3.02
N ALA A 59 9.10 22.25 2.51
CA ALA A 59 9.20 21.93 1.10
C ALA A 59 8.04 22.54 0.29
N ASP A 60 6.82 22.52 0.83
CA ASP A 60 5.61 23.12 0.26
C ASP A 60 5.67 24.65 0.32
N ALA A 61 6.21 25.23 1.41
CA ALA A 61 6.50 26.66 1.48
C ALA A 61 7.61 27.04 0.48
N THR A 62 8.62 26.19 0.27
CA THR A 62 9.69 26.38 -0.70
C THR A 62 9.17 26.23 -2.15
N ALA A 63 8.23 25.32 -2.41
CA ALA A 63 7.56 25.12 -3.70
C ALA A 63 6.57 26.27 -3.99
N ALA A 64 5.84 26.73 -2.97
CA ALA A 64 5.02 27.94 -3.03
C ALA A 64 5.88 29.20 -3.26
N HIS A 65 7.10 29.25 -2.68
CA HIS A 65 8.08 30.33 -2.89
C HIS A 65 8.70 30.31 -4.30
N ALA A 66 8.99 29.12 -4.86
CA ALA A 66 9.51 28.96 -6.21
C ALA A 66 8.47 29.31 -7.29
N ASN A 67 7.18 29.05 -7.03
CA ASN A 67 6.06 29.47 -7.88
C ASN A 67 5.69 30.95 -7.69
N PHE A 68 6.04 31.56 -6.55
CA PHE A 68 5.89 33.00 -6.27
C PHE A 68 6.75 33.91 -7.17
N ALA A 69 7.82 33.35 -7.75
CA ALA A 69 8.79 34.10 -8.55
C ALA A 69 8.40 34.24 -10.04
N THR A 70 7.40 33.51 -10.54
CA THR A 70 7.23 33.33 -12.00
C THR A 70 5.84 33.57 -12.61
N LYS A 71 4.77 33.92 -11.87
CA LYS A 71 3.44 34.20 -12.47
C LYS A 71 2.75 35.43 -11.89
N GLY A 72 2.19 36.26 -12.79
CA GLY A 72 1.86 37.67 -12.54
C GLY A 72 0.38 38.03 -12.38
N ASP A 73 -0.46 37.23 -11.71
CA ASP A 73 -1.82 37.68 -11.36
C ASP A 73 -2.36 37.17 -10.00
N ILE A 74 -3.28 37.96 -9.43
CA ILE A 74 -3.88 37.79 -8.09
C ILE A 74 -4.85 36.59 -8.03
N LYS A 75 -5.47 36.20 -9.15
CA LYS A 75 -6.42 35.06 -9.23
C LYS A 75 -5.73 33.70 -9.12
N SER A 76 -4.50 33.61 -9.62
CA SER A 76 -3.67 32.40 -9.51
C SER A 76 -3.25 32.15 -8.05
N LEU A 77 -3.03 33.22 -7.28
CA LEU A 77 -2.74 33.19 -5.84
C LEU A 77 -3.95 32.72 -4.99
N GLN A 78 -5.15 33.19 -5.31
CA GLN A 78 -6.38 32.74 -4.63
C GLN A 78 -6.68 31.24 -4.86
N THR A 79 -6.29 30.71 -6.03
CA THR A 79 -6.53 29.31 -6.41
C THR A 79 -5.58 28.33 -5.71
N GLU A 80 -4.33 28.72 -5.44
CA GLU A 80 -3.40 27.92 -4.66
C GLU A 80 -3.64 28.01 -3.14
N MET A 81 -4.13 29.15 -2.64
CA MET A 81 -4.59 29.27 -1.24
C MET A 81 -5.80 28.38 -0.93
N ALA A 82 -6.68 28.14 -1.91
CA ALA A 82 -7.82 27.24 -1.76
C ALA A 82 -7.44 25.75 -1.62
N LYS A 83 -6.21 25.37 -1.99
CA LYS A 83 -5.71 23.98 -1.87
C LYS A 83 -5.05 23.68 -0.52
N LEU A 84 -4.84 24.69 0.32
CA LEU A 84 -4.08 24.57 1.57
C LEU A 84 -4.89 24.14 2.79
N ALA A 85 -6.20 23.93 2.67
CA ALA A 85 -6.96 23.23 3.71
C ALA A 85 -8.28 22.66 3.18
N THR A 86 -8.26 21.43 2.68
CA THR A 86 -9.39 20.50 2.81
C THR A 86 -8.75 19.13 2.96
N ALA A 87 -8.82 18.45 4.10
CA ALA A 87 -9.94 18.02 4.93
C ALA A 87 -9.59 16.59 5.39
N ASP A 88 -8.80 15.84 4.61
CA ASP A 88 -8.37 14.48 4.92
C ASP A 88 -7.24 14.39 5.96
N ALA A 89 -6.28 15.32 5.98
CA ALA A 89 -5.18 15.28 6.95
C ALA A 89 -5.62 15.61 8.39
N LEU A 90 -6.63 16.49 8.54
CA LEU A 90 -7.23 16.83 9.83
C LEU A 90 -8.27 15.80 10.28
N GLN A 91 -9.09 15.25 9.37
CA GLN A 91 -10.03 14.17 9.71
C GLN A 91 -9.29 12.89 10.14
N LYS A 92 -8.15 12.57 9.52
CA LYS A 92 -7.31 11.42 9.87
C LYS A 92 -6.58 11.60 11.22
N ALA A 93 -6.21 12.82 11.58
CA ALA A 93 -5.70 13.15 12.92
C ALA A 93 -6.81 13.13 13.99
N ILE A 94 -8.04 13.54 13.64
CA ILE A 94 -9.23 13.49 14.50
C ILE A 94 -9.65 12.04 14.77
N ASP A 95 -9.57 11.15 13.78
CA ASP A 95 -9.96 9.74 13.95
C ASP A 95 -8.90 8.92 14.72
N GLN A 96 -7.62 9.30 14.63
CA GLN A 96 -6.55 8.72 15.45
C GLN A 96 -6.54 9.25 16.90
N LEU A 97 -6.97 10.50 17.12
CA LEU A 97 -7.21 11.05 18.46
C LEU A 97 -8.44 10.43 19.14
N LYS A 98 -9.47 10.02 18.39
CA LYS A 98 -10.64 9.28 18.92
C LYS A 98 -10.27 7.91 19.48
N GLU A 99 -9.26 7.23 18.94
CA GLU A 99 -8.77 5.95 19.47
C GLU A 99 -7.96 6.11 20.77
N LEU A 100 -7.23 7.22 20.93
CA LEU A 100 -6.48 7.55 22.15
C LEU A 100 -7.36 7.98 23.33
N ILE A 101 -8.62 8.35 23.08
CA ILE A 101 -9.57 8.83 24.10
C ILE A 101 -10.14 7.70 25.00
N ASN A 102 -9.97 6.41 24.67
CA ASN A 102 -10.51 5.34 25.52
C ASN A 102 -9.64 4.98 26.77
N GLY A 103 -8.63 5.80 27.12
CA GLY A 103 -7.59 5.47 28.12
C GLY A 103 -7.60 6.11 29.53
N LYS A 104 -8.50 7.07 29.85
CA LYS A 104 -8.79 7.64 31.21
C LYS A 104 -7.85 8.75 31.78
N VAL A 105 -8.16 10.03 31.53
CA VAL A 105 -7.71 11.21 32.31
C VAL A 105 -8.95 11.98 32.82
N ASP A 106 -8.86 12.73 33.93
CA ASP A 106 -10.03 13.44 34.50
C ASP A 106 -10.54 14.59 33.59
N GLN A 107 -11.88 14.72 33.55
CA GLN A 107 -12.64 15.55 32.62
C GLN A 107 -12.34 17.05 32.73
N ALA A 108 -12.10 17.59 33.93
CA ALA A 108 -11.99 19.03 34.12
C ALA A 108 -10.63 19.57 33.63
N THR A 109 -9.57 18.78 33.82
CA THR A 109 -8.22 19.09 33.35
C THR A 109 -8.12 19.02 31.82
N TYR A 110 -8.84 18.06 31.23
CA TYR A 110 -9.01 17.94 29.77
C TYR A 110 -9.77 19.15 29.19
N ASP A 111 -10.94 19.47 29.76
CA ASP A 111 -11.81 20.55 29.26
C ASP A 111 -11.15 21.94 29.33
N ALA A 112 -10.33 22.20 30.35
CA ALA A 112 -9.61 23.47 30.49
C ALA A 112 -8.53 23.67 29.41
N LYS A 113 -7.77 22.61 29.09
CA LYS A 113 -6.75 22.65 28.04
C LYS A 113 -7.35 22.67 26.64
N VAL A 114 -8.49 21.99 26.45
CA VAL A 114 -9.32 22.07 25.23
C VAL A 114 -9.79 23.51 24.98
N LYS A 115 -10.21 24.25 26.01
CA LYS A 115 -10.67 25.63 25.88
C LYS A 115 -9.54 26.62 25.55
N GLU A 116 -8.34 26.42 26.10
CA GLU A 116 -7.15 27.22 25.76
C GLU A 116 -6.70 26.99 24.30
N LEU A 117 -6.67 25.73 23.86
CA LEU A 117 -6.30 25.37 22.49
C LEU A 117 -7.36 25.81 21.48
N LYS A 118 -8.65 25.67 21.80
CA LYS A 118 -9.77 26.22 21.03
C LYS A 118 -9.62 27.73 20.81
N THR A 119 -9.31 28.48 21.86
CA THR A 119 -9.15 29.95 21.79
C THR A 119 -7.93 30.34 20.96
N ALA A 120 -6.83 29.58 21.03
CA ALA A 120 -5.63 29.82 20.24
C ALA A 120 -5.84 29.51 18.74
N ILE A 121 -6.61 28.46 18.43
CA ILE A 121 -6.93 28.03 17.07
C ILE A 121 -7.97 28.96 16.43
N ASP A 122 -9.02 29.33 17.16
CA ASP A 122 -10.02 30.31 16.73
C ASP A 122 -9.36 31.69 16.47
N GLY A 123 -8.31 32.04 17.22
CA GLY A 123 -7.51 33.26 17.01
C GLY A 123 -6.54 33.21 15.82
N ILE A 124 -6.14 32.00 15.39
CA ILE A 124 -5.33 31.77 14.18
C ILE A 124 -6.24 31.76 12.95
N ASP A 125 -7.38 31.07 13.01
CA ASP A 125 -8.43 31.01 11.99
C ASP A 125 -9.03 32.40 11.71
N SER A 126 -9.35 33.16 12.76
CA SER A 126 -9.86 34.53 12.61
C SER A 126 -8.84 35.49 12.01
N LYS A 127 -7.53 35.32 12.27
CA LYS A 127 -6.47 36.18 11.70
C LYS A 127 -6.15 35.83 10.26
N LEU A 128 -6.14 34.53 9.90
CA LEU A 128 -5.89 34.06 8.53
C LEU A 128 -7.06 34.34 7.59
N ASN A 129 -8.31 34.18 8.06
CA ASN A 129 -9.49 34.54 7.26
C ASN A 129 -9.64 36.05 7.06
N THR A 130 -9.18 36.89 8.02
CA THR A 130 -9.10 38.34 7.78
C THR A 130 -7.96 38.76 6.85
N LEU A 131 -6.87 37.99 6.80
CA LEU A 131 -5.71 38.23 5.91
C LEU A 131 -6.04 37.98 4.43
N GLY A 132 -6.96 37.07 4.12
CA GLY A 132 -7.46 36.84 2.76
C GLY A 132 -8.37 37.97 2.23
N THR A 133 -8.90 38.82 3.13
CA THR A 133 -9.86 39.88 2.77
C THR A 133 -9.32 41.30 2.91
N SER A 134 -8.06 41.49 3.36
CA SER A 134 -7.53 42.83 3.69
C SER A 134 -6.17 43.19 3.06
N LEU A 135 -5.77 42.54 1.95
CA LEU A 135 -4.49 42.82 1.29
C LEU A 135 -4.69 43.71 0.06
N ASP A 136 -5.09 44.97 0.29
CA ASP A 136 -5.25 45.96 -0.77
C ASP A 136 -3.97 46.81 -0.98
N ASP A 137 -3.00 46.77 -0.04
CA ASP A 137 -1.77 47.57 -0.11
C ASP A 137 -0.49 46.96 0.56
N LEU A 138 0.66 47.61 0.35
CA LEU A 138 1.97 47.23 0.87
C LEU A 138 2.07 47.29 2.42
N LYS A 139 1.24 48.12 3.06
CA LYS A 139 1.26 48.34 4.51
C LYS A 139 0.67 47.14 5.24
N ASP A 140 -0.34 46.51 4.66
CA ASP A 140 -0.95 45.31 5.23
C ASP A 140 -0.07 44.07 5.01
N ALA A 141 0.66 43.99 3.90
CA ALA A 141 1.71 42.98 3.70
C ALA A 141 2.87 43.12 4.71
N GLN A 142 3.27 44.35 5.03
CA GLN A 142 4.30 44.63 6.04
C GLN A 142 3.85 44.21 7.45
N LYS A 143 2.60 44.51 7.85
CA LYS A 143 2.04 44.09 9.15
C LYS A 143 2.03 42.57 9.31
N ALA A 144 1.72 41.84 8.23
CA ALA A 144 1.72 40.38 8.24
C ALA A 144 3.14 39.81 8.44
N ALA A 145 4.14 40.39 7.76
CA ALA A 145 5.54 40.02 7.93
C ALA A 145 6.05 40.30 9.36
N ASP A 146 5.73 41.47 9.92
CA ASP A 146 6.10 41.83 11.29
C ASP A 146 5.43 40.92 12.34
N ALA A 147 4.20 40.46 12.08
CA ALA A 147 3.51 39.50 12.94
C ALA A 147 4.20 38.12 12.93
N ASN A 148 4.66 37.65 11.77
CA ASN A 148 5.42 36.41 11.65
C ASN A 148 6.78 36.50 12.37
N ILE A 149 7.50 37.62 12.22
CA ILE A 149 8.75 37.89 12.94
C ILE A 149 8.55 37.80 14.46
N LYS A 150 7.46 38.37 14.99
CA LYS A 150 7.12 38.28 16.43
C LYS A 150 6.86 36.85 16.90
N LEU A 151 6.23 36.02 16.08
CA LEU A 151 5.99 34.61 16.41
C LEU A 151 7.31 33.82 16.50
N GLN A 152 8.22 34.03 15.54
CA GLN A 152 9.54 33.39 15.55
C GLN A 152 10.38 33.81 16.76
N GLN A 153 10.32 35.09 17.15
CA GLN A 153 11.00 35.58 18.36
C GLN A 153 10.49 34.90 19.64
N LYS A 154 9.17 34.73 19.74
CA LYS A 154 8.55 34.06 20.89
C LYS A 154 8.96 32.59 20.96
N ALA A 155 9.00 31.87 19.84
CA ALA A 155 9.44 30.47 19.80
C ALA A 155 10.90 30.31 20.28
N LEU A 156 11.79 31.22 19.85
CA LEU A 156 13.20 31.24 20.31
C LEU A 156 13.33 31.58 21.80
N GLU A 157 12.48 32.45 22.32
CA GLU A 157 12.45 32.79 23.76
C GLU A 157 11.98 31.60 24.59
N ASP A 158 10.93 30.90 24.14
CA ASP A 158 10.43 29.70 24.79
C ASP A 158 11.48 28.57 24.76
N LEU A 159 12.23 28.42 23.66
CA LEU A 159 13.36 27.48 23.56
C LEU A 159 14.49 27.84 24.53
N LYS A 160 14.86 29.12 24.62
CA LYS A 160 15.87 29.61 25.57
C LYS A 160 15.45 29.35 27.01
N LYS A 161 14.15 29.51 27.31
CA LYS A 161 13.58 29.21 28.61
C LYS A 161 13.64 27.71 28.91
N ALA A 162 13.28 26.84 27.95
CA ALA A 162 13.38 25.39 28.10
C ALA A 162 14.82 24.91 28.35
N LEU A 163 15.82 25.52 27.68
CA LEU A 163 17.25 25.28 27.95
C LEU A 163 17.66 25.66 29.38
N THR A 164 17.08 26.73 29.91
CA THR A 164 17.38 27.26 31.25
C THR A 164 16.70 26.44 32.36
N ASP A 165 15.46 26.03 32.12
CA ASP A 165 14.61 25.38 33.12
C ASP A 165 14.75 23.84 33.13
N GLY A 166 15.23 23.22 32.02
CA GLY A 166 15.28 21.76 31.86
C GLY A 166 16.67 21.10 31.68
N LEU A 167 17.68 21.82 31.15
CA LEU A 167 18.99 21.23 30.77
C LEU A 167 20.16 21.61 31.71
N ALA A 168 20.00 22.70 32.49
CA ALA A 168 21.08 23.28 33.31
C ALA A 168 21.57 22.37 34.47
N THR A 169 20.87 21.27 34.76
CA THR A 169 21.22 20.30 35.81
C THR A 169 21.83 19.00 35.29
N LYS A 170 21.95 18.80 33.96
CA LYS A 170 22.35 17.50 33.36
C LYS A 170 23.35 17.58 32.19
N ALA A 171 23.79 18.78 31.79
CA ALA A 171 24.78 18.99 30.72
C ALA A 171 25.91 19.92 31.19
N ASP A 172 27.05 19.94 30.47
CA ASP A 172 28.16 20.85 30.77
C ASP A 172 27.70 22.31 30.69
N ALA A 173 27.87 23.05 31.79
CA ALA A 173 27.39 24.42 31.92
C ALA A 173 27.99 25.36 30.86
N SER A 174 29.20 25.06 30.35
CA SER A 174 29.85 25.86 29.31
C SER A 174 29.14 25.80 27.96
N GLU A 175 28.52 24.68 27.62
CA GLU A 175 27.94 24.45 26.29
C GLU A 175 26.51 24.96 26.19
N VAL A 176 25.77 24.86 27.29
CA VAL A 176 24.44 25.47 27.44
C VAL A 176 24.52 27.00 27.31
N GLU A 177 25.57 27.63 27.84
CA GLU A 177 25.76 29.09 27.69
C GLU A 177 26.10 29.50 26.25
N LYS A 178 26.91 28.73 25.51
CA LYS A 178 27.17 29.00 24.08
C LYS A 178 25.89 28.93 23.23
N LEU A 179 25.04 27.94 23.48
CA LEU A 179 23.74 27.82 22.82
C LEU A 179 22.81 28.99 23.15
N LYS A 180 22.80 29.46 24.40
CA LYS A 180 22.05 30.65 24.81
C LYS A 180 22.55 31.92 24.11
N GLU A 181 23.86 32.09 23.96
CA GLU A 181 24.46 33.20 23.24
C GLU A 181 24.05 33.18 21.76
N GLN A 182 24.11 32.01 21.11
CA GLN A 182 23.67 31.85 19.71
C GLN A 182 22.18 32.13 19.51
N ILE A 183 21.31 31.65 20.40
CA ILE A 183 19.87 31.96 20.36
C ILE A 183 19.64 33.46 20.52
N THR A 184 20.37 34.11 21.43
CA THR A 184 20.27 35.56 21.66
C THR A 184 20.69 36.35 20.43
N GLN A 185 21.77 35.94 19.78
CA GLN A 185 22.23 36.57 18.54
C GLN A 185 21.20 36.41 17.43
N LEU A 186 20.61 35.23 17.26
CA LEU A 186 19.57 34.98 16.26
C LEU A 186 18.29 35.81 16.53
N GLN A 187 17.89 35.94 17.79
CA GLN A 187 16.75 36.79 18.16
C GLN A 187 16.99 38.26 17.77
N SER A 188 18.20 38.77 17.99
CA SER A 188 18.59 40.12 17.57
C SER A 188 18.54 40.27 16.04
N ASP A 189 19.09 39.29 15.35
CA ASP A 189 19.18 39.23 13.90
C ASP A 189 17.81 39.16 13.19
N ILE A 190 16.83 38.47 13.79
CA ILE A 190 15.45 38.38 13.33
C ILE A 190 14.70 39.69 13.62
N LYS A 191 14.95 40.33 14.77
CA LYS A 191 14.36 41.62 15.14
C LYS A 191 14.73 42.73 14.17
N ALA A 192 15.97 42.72 13.68
CA ALA A 192 16.47 43.70 12.73
C ALA A 192 15.79 43.63 11.34
N LEU A 193 15.00 42.59 11.07
CA LEU A 193 14.23 42.43 9.83
C LEU A 193 12.80 43.00 9.92
N SER A 194 12.40 43.51 11.09
CA SER A 194 11.09 44.16 11.31
C SER A 194 11.14 45.67 11.06
N GLY A 195 10.05 46.25 10.55
CA GLY A 195 9.94 47.69 10.24
C GLY A 195 9.44 47.99 8.83
N GLU A 196 9.06 49.25 8.56
CA GLU A 196 8.46 49.66 7.29
C GLU A 196 9.42 49.43 6.09
N SER A 197 8.99 48.62 5.11
CA SER A 197 9.68 48.48 3.82
C SER A 197 9.13 49.50 2.83
N GLY A 198 10.00 50.28 2.18
CA GLY A 198 9.59 51.30 1.21
C GLY A 198 9.07 50.70 -0.10
N THR A 199 9.42 49.45 -0.39
CA THR A 199 8.98 48.73 -1.58
C THR A 199 8.69 47.26 -1.33
N LEU A 200 7.88 46.64 -2.19
CA LEU A 200 7.61 45.20 -2.15
C LEU A 200 8.89 44.35 -2.38
N SER A 201 9.86 44.88 -3.12
CA SER A 201 11.14 44.20 -3.37
C SER A 201 11.99 44.11 -2.10
N GLU A 202 12.04 45.19 -1.31
CA GLU A 202 12.71 45.20 0.00
C GLU A 202 12.06 44.23 0.98
N LEU A 203 10.72 44.20 1.01
CA LEU A 203 9.98 43.26 1.86
C LEU A 203 10.29 41.80 1.50
N LYS A 204 10.30 41.46 0.20
CA LYS A 204 10.70 40.12 -0.28
C LYS A 204 12.14 39.78 0.11
N GLY A 205 13.06 40.74 -0.03
CA GLY A 205 14.46 40.58 0.36
C GLY A 205 14.63 40.31 1.87
N ASN A 206 13.87 41.00 2.72
CA ASN A 206 13.90 40.82 4.16
C ASN A 206 13.30 39.47 4.58
N MET A 207 12.21 39.03 3.93
CA MET A 207 11.62 37.70 4.17
C MET A 207 12.55 36.56 3.76
N LYS A 208 13.30 36.72 2.66
CA LYS A 208 14.31 35.72 2.26
C LYS A 208 15.44 35.64 3.30
N LYS A 209 15.97 36.77 3.76
CA LYS A 209 17.01 36.81 4.81
C LYS A 209 16.54 36.15 6.11
N LEU A 210 15.26 36.29 6.46
CA LEU A 210 14.67 35.60 7.62
C LEU A 210 14.72 34.08 7.44
N SER A 211 14.29 33.59 6.27
CA SER A 211 14.33 32.15 5.95
C SER A 211 15.75 31.58 6.04
N ASP A 212 16.72 32.26 5.42
CA ASP A 212 18.12 31.81 5.40
C ASP A 212 18.71 31.72 6.84
N LYS A 213 18.30 32.63 7.75
CA LYS A 213 18.73 32.61 9.16
C LYS A 213 18.07 31.50 9.99
N VAL A 214 16.78 31.20 9.74
CA VAL A 214 16.07 30.09 10.40
C VAL A 214 16.68 28.74 9.98
N ASP A 215 17.08 28.60 8.72
CA ASP A 215 17.72 27.39 8.19
C ASP A 215 19.11 27.15 8.77
N ALA A 216 19.93 28.21 8.84
CA ALA A 216 21.25 28.14 9.47
C ALA A 216 21.16 27.71 10.94
N PHE A 217 20.16 28.20 11.69
CA PHE A 217 19.93 27.82 13.08
C PHE A 217 19.37 26.40 13.25
N SER A 218 18.48 25.95 12.36
CA SER A 218 17.98 24.57 12.35
C SER A 218 19.11 23.54 12.20
N THR A 219 20.20 23.91 11.51
CA THR A 219 21.39 23.06 11.34
C THR A 219 22.20 22.95 12.64
N GLN A 220 22.14 23.96 13.52
CA GLN A 220 22.85 23.99 14.81
C GLN A 220 22.06 23.29 15.94
N ILE A 221 20.73 23.13 15.83
CA ILE A 221 19.86 22.41 16.78
C ILE A 221 20.13 20.89 16.84
N ASN A 222 20.72 20.29 15.80
CA ASN A 222 21.10 18.87 15.77
C ASN A 222 22.13 18.47 16.86
N VAL A 223 22.73 19.45 17.54
CA VAL A 223 23.66 19.24 18.67
C VAL A 223 22.93 18.78 19.95
N LEU A 224 21.66 19.16 20.19
CA LEU A 224 20.92 18.71 21.40
C LEU A 224 20.54 17.23 21.38
N THR A 225 20.34 16.64 20.18
CA THR A 225 20.03 15.21 20.01
C THR A 225 21.21 14.30 20.41
N VAL A 226 22.42 14.87 20.48
CA VAL A 226 23.64 14.19 20.92
C VAL A 226 23.74 14.17 22.46
N PHE A 227 23.18 15.13 23.20
CA PHE A 227 23.41 15.22 24.65
C PHE A 227 22.51 14.32 25.53
N LEU A 228 21.31 13.96 25.06
CA LEU A 228 20.38 13.10 25.83
C LEU A 228 20.67 11.59 25.71
N LYS A 229 21.61 11.16 24.86
CA LYS A 229 21.84 9.73 24.56
C LYS A 229 23.00 9.05 25.30
N HIS A 230 23.85 9.74 26.07
CA HIS A 230 25.18 9.20 26.42
C HIS A 230 25.47 8.83 27.90
N SER A 231 24.56 9.03 28.86
CA SER A 231 24.83 8.70 30.28
C SER A 231 24.17 7.39 30.75
N LEU A 232 24.95 6.44 31.24
CA LEU A 232 24.46 5.19 31.83
C LEU A 232 23.67 5.48 33.12
N ALA A 233 22.39 5.10 33.16
CA ALA A 233 21.51 5.35 34.30
C ALA A 233 21.35 4.12 35.20
N SER A 234 21.28 2.90 34.64
CA SER A 234 21.20 1.66 35.43
C SER A 234 21.72 0.43 34.68
N LEU A 235 22.06 -0.59 35.46
CA LEU A 235 22.45 -1.94 35.04
C LEU A 235 21.62 -2.94 35.84
N THR A 236 21.02 -3.93 35.18
CA THR A 236 20.24 -4.99 35.83
C THR A 236 20.71 -6.35 35.32
N PHE A 237 21.10 -7.25 36.22
CA PHE A 237 21.59 -8.58 35.91
C PHE A 237 20.51 -9.43 35.23
N ILE A 238 20.94 -10.27 34.29
CA ILE A 238 20.11 -11.22 33.58
C ILE A 238 20.57 -12.62 34.02
N PRO A 239 19.83 -13.30 34.91
CA PRO A 239 20.26 -14.59 35.45
C PRO A 239 20.24 -15.71 34.40
N ASP A 240 21.28 -16.55 34.42
CA ASP A 240 21.34 -17.78 33.61
C ASP A 240 20.72 -18.98 34.34
N TYR A 241 20.72 -18.93 35.68
CA TYR A 241 20.26 -19.99 36.55
C TYR A 241 19.79 -19.43 37.89
N PHE A 242 18.97 -20.19 38.62
CA PHE A 242 18.61 -19.89 40.00
C PHE A 242 19.05 -21.06 40.87
N THR A 243 19.93 -20.80 41.83
CA THR A 243 20.36 -21.79 42.83
C THR A 243 19.81 -21.38 44.19
N GLU A 244 19.05 -22.26 44.84
CA GLU A 244 18.42 -21.98 46.14
C GLU A 244 17.58 -20.68 46.16
N GLY A 245 17.02 -20.29 45.02
CA GLY A 245 16.25 -19.05 44.85
C GLY A 245 17.08 -17.78 44.62
N ILE A 246 18.41 -17.90 44.47
CA ILE A 246 19.34 -16.79 44.20
C ILE A 246 19.75 -16.82 42.73
N GLU A 247 19.70 -15.65 42.09
CA GLU A 247 20.15 -15.40 40.72
C GLU A 247 21.64 -15.73 40.55
N ALA A 248 21.98 -16.53 39.54
CA ALA A 248 23.32 -17.05 39.34
C ALA A 248 23.80 -16.88 37.89
N ALA A 249 25.09 -16.56 37.74
CA ALA A 249 25.83 -16.72 36.50
C ALA A 249 26.48 -18.11 36.45
N LEU A 250 26.38 -18.77 35.30
CA LEU A 250 26.97 -20.11 35.11
C LEU A 250 28.40 -20.00 34.56
N VAL A 251 29.30 -20.79 35.13
CA VAL A 251 30.69 -20.93 34.66
C VAL A 251 30.87 -22.36 34.14
N PRO A 252 31.18 -22.56 32.84
CA PRO A 252 31.42 -23.91 32.32
C PRO A 252 32.68 -24.49 32.97
N ALA A 253 32.59 -25.74 33.42
CA ALA A 253 33.72 -26.44 34.03
C ALA A 253 33.76 -27.91 33.60
N TYR A 254 34.89 -28.35 33.08
CA TYR A 254 35.13 -29.74 32.70
C TYR A 254 35.80 -30.50 33.85
N GLU A 255 35.23 -31.63 34.24
CA GLU A 255 35.81 -32.55 35.21
C GLU A 255 36.38 -33.76 34.47
N GLY A 256 37.71 -33.93 34.52
CA GLY A 256 38.37 -35.06 33.88
C GLY A 256 39.88 -34.92 33.73
N ALA A 257 40.53 -36.06 33.56
CA ALA A 257 41.95 -36.15 33.25
C ALA A 257 42.24 -35.59 31.84
N TYR A 258 43.51 -35.24 31.60
CA TYR A 258 44.02 -34.88 30.27
C TYR A 258 45.05 -35.92 29.81
N SER A 259 45.50 -35.82 28.57
CA SER A 259 46.54 -36.68 28.00
C SER A 259 47.66 -35.85 27.37
N GLU A 260 48.83 -36.45 27.21
CA GLU A 260 49.94 -35.92 26.44
C GLU A 260 50.33 -36.92 25.34
N THR A 261 50.81 -36.42 24.20
CA THR A 261 51.29 -37.23 23.07
C THR A 261 52.48 -36.57 22.40
N SER A 262 53.45 -37.36 21.95
CA SER A 262 54.61 -36.88 21.18
C SER A 262 54.51 -37.17 19.68
N ASP A 263 53.65 -38.10 19.25
CA ASP A 263 53.59 -38.60 17.88
C ASP A 263 52.17 -38.63 17.29
N ASN A 264 51.15 -38.25 18.07
CA ASN A 264 49.72 -38.33 17.76
C ASN A 264 49.21 -39.77 17.49
N LYS A 265 49.96 -40.81 17.88
CA LYS A 265 49.55 -42.22 17.80
C LYS A 265 49.24 -42.78 19.18
N GLU A 266 50.05 -42.45 20.17
CA GLU A 266 49.86 -42.85 21.55
C GLU A 266 49.56 -41.64 22.44
N PHE A 267 48.50 -41.73 23.23
CA PHE A 267 48.06 -40.69 24.17
C PHE A 267 48.16 -41.22 25.59
N THR A 268 49.01 -40.59 26.40
CA THR A 268 49.26 -41.01 27.80
C THR A 268 48.45 -40.14 28.75
N ALA A 269 47.56 -40.73 29.54
CA ALA A 269 46.76 -40.03 30.53
C ALA A 269 47.61 -39.40 31.65
N LYS A 270 47.21 -38.21 32.09
CA LYS A 270 47.80 -37.37 33.13
C LYS A 270 46.70 -36.69 33.95
N GLY A 271 46.93 -36.45 35.24
CA GLY A 271 45.93 -35.88 36.15
C GLY A 271 44.94 -36.91 36.71
N ALA A 272 44.03 -36.47 37.56
CA ALA A 272 42.98 -37.29 38.16
C ALA A 272 41.63 -37.07 37.44
N ALA A 273 40.73 -38.06 37.52
CA ALA A 273 39.38 -37.95 36.96
C ALA A 273 38.53 -36.83 37.58
N THR A 274 38.94 -36.32 38.76
CA THR A 274 38.29 -35.22 39.49
C THR A 274 38.94 -33.86 39.27
N ASP A 275 39.96 -33.76 38.41
CA ASP A 275 40.60 -32.49 38.10
C ASP A 275 39.61 -31.58 37.36
N LEU A 276 39.50 -30.32 37.80
CA LEU A 276 38.53 -29.35 37.27
C LEU A 276 39.23 -28.31 36.39
N LEU A 277 38.91 -28.31 35.10
CA LEU A 277 39.21 -27.22 34.18
C LEU A 277 38.03 -26.24 34.17
N SER A 278 38.18 -25.11 34.85
CA SER A 278 37.19 -24.02 34.78
C SER A 278 37.46 -23.12 33.59
N GLY A 279 36.40 -22.73 32.90
CA GLY A 279 36.41 -21.65 31.92
C GLY A 279 36.10 -20.28 32.50
N ASP A 280 36.03 -19.30 31.61
CA ASP A 280 35.48 -17.98 31.88
C ASP A 280 33.94 -18.06 31.95
N GLY A 281 33.36 -17.43 32.98
CA GLY A 281 31.92 -17.22 33.09
C GLY A 281 31.46 -16.01 32.30
N VAL A 282 30.16 -15.89 32.08
CA VAL A 282 29.57 -14.75 31.38
C VAL A 282 28.45 -14.18 32.25
N ALA A 283 28.51 -12.87 32.53
CA ALA A 283 27.44 -12.16 33.23
C ALA A 283 26.78 -11.17 32.27
N ARG A 284 25.45 -11.21 32.14
CA ARG A 284 24.70 -10.36 31.21
C ARG A 284 23.88 -9.32 31.96
N TYR A 285 23.82 -8.10 31.42
CA TYR A 285 23.15 -6.98 32.07
C TYR A 285 22.31 -6.19 31.07
N ASN A 286 21.05 -5.91 31.41
CA ASN A 286 20.27 -4.91 30.72
C ASN A 286 20.82 -3.52 31.03
N VAL A 287 21.03 -2.73 29.97
CA VAL A 287 21.62 -1.39 30.04
C VAL A 287 20.55 -0.35 29.78
N SER A 288 20.42 0.63 30.70
CA SER A 288 19.47 1.72 30.54
C SER A 288 20.14 3.10 30.64
N PRO A 289 19.92 4.00 29.65
CA PRO A 289 19.22 3.74 28.38
C PRO A 289 20.05 2.81 27.45
N THR A 290 19.39 2.04 26.59
CA THR A 290 20.06 1.13 25.62
C THR A 290 20.89 1.87 24.57
N THR A 291 20.70 3.19 24.43
CA THR A 291 21.45 4.05 23.49
C THR A 291 22.75 4.60 24.08
N VAL A 292 23.11 4.23 25.31
CA VAL A 292 24.28 4.77 26.01
C VAL A 292 25.59 4.44 25.29
N ASP A 293 26.52 5.39 25.28
CA ASP A 293 27.90 5.16 24.87
C ASP A 293 28.73 4.63 26.04
N LEU A 294 29.14 3.36 25.94
CA LEU A 294 29.97 2.69 26.95
C LEU A 294 31.47 2.77 26.64
N LEU A 295 31.88 3.34 25.50
CA LEU A 295 33.26 3.34 25.05
C LEU A 295 34.18 4.05 26.06
N GLY A 296 35.22 3.33 26.48
CA GLY A 296 36.22 3.80 27.43
C GLY A 296 35.84 3.64 28.91
N SER A 297 34.64 3.13 29.23
CA SER A 297 34.21 2.91 30.62
C SER A 297 35.04 1.81 31.30
N LYS A 298 35.35 1.98 32.58
CA LYS A 298 36.03 0.97 33.41
C LYS A 298 35.02 -0.04 33.95
N VAL A 299 35.42 -1.30 34.06
CA VAL A 299 34.58 -2.40 34.52
C VAL A 299 35.29 -3.15 35.63
N ASP A 300 34.58 -3.43 36.72
CA ASP A 300 35.05 -4.27 37.83
C ASP A 300 33.87 -5.04 38.47
N PHE A 301 34.16 -6.01 39.33
CA PHE A 301 33.16 -6.69 40.15
C PHE A 301 33.35 -6.36 41.62
N TYR A 302 32.29 -5.93 42.28
CA TYR A 302 32.23 -5.80 43.72
C TYR A 302 31.72 -7.11 44.34
N SER A 303 32.61 -7.86 45.01
CA SER A 303 32.30 -9.18 45.57
C SER A 303 32.18 -9.14 47.11
N LEU A 304 31.22 -9.90 47.66
CA LEU A 304 31.06 -10.14 49.09
C LEU A 304 30.78 -11.63 49.36
N ALA A 305 31.20 -12.14 50.51
CA ALA A 305 30.63 -13.38 51.03
C ALA A 305 29.25 -13.04 51.61
N SER A 306 28.22 -13.85 51.31
CA SER A 306 26.79 -13.63 51.62
C SER A 306 26.43 -13.22 53.07
N THR A 307 27.37 -13.16 54.02
CA THR A 307 27.18 -12.59 55.37
C THR A 307 28.37 -11.81 55.99
N VAL A 308 29.43 -11.44 55.25
CA VAL A 308 30.58 -10.71 55.84
C VAL A 308 30.49 -9.19 55.58
N LEU A 309 30.03 -8.44 56.60
CA LEU A 309 30.02 -6.97 56.69
C LEU A 309 31.40 -6.40 57.06
N THR A 310 32.49 -6.84 56.41
CA THR A 310 33.80 -6.19 56.57
C THR A 310 34.25 -5.58 55.26
N ARG A 311 34.57 -4.28 55.28
CA ARG A 311 35.03 -3.45 54.15
C ARG A 311 36.26 -3.95 53.38
N ALA A 312 36.87 -5.05 53.80
CA ALA A 312 37.93 -5.77 53.09
C ALA A 312 37.36 -7.13 52.62
N GLY A 313 36.54 -7.12 51.56
CA GLY A 313 36.03 -8.33 50.93
C GLY A 313 37.08 -8.94 49.99
N GLU A 314 37.23 -10.26 49.98
CA GLU A 314 38.03 -10.94 48.96
C GLU A 314 37.27 -10.99 47.63
N ASN A 315 37.93 -10.65 46.52
CA ASN A 315 37.34 -10.76 45.19
C ASN A 315 37.26 -12.24 44.76
N TYR A 316 36.03 -12.75 44.63
CA TYR A 316 35.74 -14.11 44.14
C TYR A 316 35.61 -14.15 42.62
N VAL A 317 35.30 -13.01 42.01
CA VAL A 317 35.10 -12.83 40.57
C VAL A 317 35.88 -11.60 40.10
N ALA A 318 36.48 -11.68 38.92
CA ALA A 318 37.14 -10.55 38.26
C ALA A 318 36.77 -10.51 36.77
N PRO A 319 36.59 -9.32 36.16
CA PRO A 319 36.27 -9.25 34.74
C PRO A 319 37.49 -9.65 33.90
N VAL A 320 37.25 -10.26 32.74
CA VAL A 320 38.33 -10.58 31.78
C VAL A 320 38.93 -9.30 31.20
N SER A 321 38.13 -8.24 31.04
CA SER A 321 38.57 -6.92 30.60
C SER A 321 38.14 -5.85 31.59
N THR A 322 39.10 -5.04 32.04
CA THR A 322 38.87 -3.96 33.01
C THR A 322 38.41 -2.66 32.37
N GLN A 323 38.32 -2.60 31.03
CA GLN A 323 37.87 -1.44 30.27
C GLN A 323 37.11 -1.87 29.00
N LEU A 324 36.03 -1.15 28.68
CA LEU A 324 35.22 -1.35 27.47
C LEU A 324 35.81 -0.59 26.28
N THR A 325 36.73 -1.21 25.55
CA THR A 325 37.25 -0.66 24.28
C THR A 325 36.27 -0.92 23.13
N ALA A 326 36.52 -0.34 21.96
CA ALA A 326 35.70 -0.57 20.78
C ALA A 326 35.68 -2.05 20.38
N GLU A 327 36.82 -2.75 20.49
CA GLU A 327 36.90 -4.19 20.22
C GLU A 327 36.09 -5.00 21.23
N VAL A 328 36.20 -4.67 22.53
CA VAL A 328 35.44 -5.36 23.59
C VAL A 328 33.95 -5.17 23.37
N LEU A 329 33.47 -3.95 23.11
CA LEU A 329 32.06 -3.65 22.92
C LEU A 329 31.46 -4.29 21.67
N LYS A 330 32.24 -4.42 20.58
CA LYS A 330 31.78 -5.02 19.33
C LYS A 330 31.26 -6.44 19.52
N GLU A 331 31.88 -7.22 20.40
CA GLU A 331 31.49 -8.60 20.69
C GLU A 331 30.53 -8.72 21.88
N ASN A 332 30.49 -7.71 22.76
CA ASN A 332 29.89 -7.84 24.08
C ASN A 332 28.74 -6.86 24.37
N TYR A 333 28.42 -5.92 23.48
CA TYR A 333 27.29 -5.02 23.66
C TYR A 333 26.38 -5.01 22.43
N LYS A 334 25.18 -5.59 22.56
CA LYS A 334 24.21 -5.70 21.48
C LYS A 334 22.79 -5.63 22.04
N ASP A 335 21.90 -4.94 21.32
CA ASP A 335 20.47 -4.87 21.63
C ASP A 335 20.14 -4.40 23.07
N GLY A 336 20.99 -3.54 23.64
CA GLY A 336 20.80 -3.02 25.00
C GLY A 336 21.26 -3.96 26.11
N VAL A 337 21.94 -5.06 25.77
CA VAL A 337 22.51 -6.01 26.74
C VAL A 337 24.03 -5.93 26.70
N LEU A 338 24.63 -5.66 27.86
CA LEU A 338 26.07 -5.75 28.08
C LEU A 338 26.43 -7.12 28.63
N THR A 339 27.30 -7.82 27.92
CA THR A 339 27.83 -9.13 28.27
C THR A 339 29.24 -8.93 28.84
N VAL A 340 29.50 -9.38 30.06
CA VAL A 340 30.78 -9.20 30.73
C VAL A 340 31.37 -10.57 31.05
N PRO A 341 32.38 -11.02 30.28
CA PRO A 341 33.14 -12.22 30.62
C PRO A 341 33.92 -12.02 31.93
N PHE A 342 33.94 -13.03 32.81
CA PHE A 342 34.59 -12.98 34.11
C PHE A 342 35.29 -14.28 34.48
N LYS A 343 36.25 -14.22 35.39
CA LYS A 343 36.94 -15.38 35.98
C LYS A 343 36.49 -15.59 37.40
N ALA A 344 36.09 -16.81 37.73
CA ALA A 344 35.77 -17.24 39.09
C ALA A 344 37.00 -17.87 39.75
N ASP A 345 37.35 -17.43 40.96
CA ASP A 345 38.44 -18.00 41.74
C ASP A 345 37.94 -19.21 42.54
N TRP A 346 37.85 -20.37 41.89
CA TRP A 346 37.35 -21.60 42.52
C TRP A 346 38.19 -22.07 43.71
N ALA A 347 39.48 -21.73 43.75
CA ALA A 347 40.33 -22.06 44.90
C ALA A 347 39.90 -21.31 46.17
N LYS A 348 39.34 -20.10 46.02
CA LYS A 348 38.73 -19.33 47.11
C LYS A 348 37.27 -19.72 47.35
N ILE A 349 36.48 -19.85 46.29
CA ILE A 349 35.05 -20.20 46.39
C ILE A 349 34.88 -21.54 47.11
N ASN A 350 35.69 -22.55 46.79
CA ASN A 350 35.61 -23.89 47.41
C ASN A 350 36.03 -23.91 48.90
N LYS A 351 36.61 -22.83 49.42
CA LYS A 351 36.93 -22.68 50.85
C LYS A 351 35.80 -22.03 51.65
N LEU A 352 34.74 -21.57 50.97
CA LEU A 352 33.56 -21.04 51.65
C LEU A 352 32.88 -22.15 52.47
N PRO A 353 32.32 -21.83 53.65
CA PRO A 353 31.47 -22.77 54.38
C PRO A 353 30.30 -23.27 53.51
N ALA A 354 29.87 -24.51 53.72
CA ALA A 354 28.86 -25.16 52.88
C ALA A 354 27.50 -24.44 52.85
N ASP A 355 27.20 -23.58 53.83
CA ASP A 355 26.00 -22.75 53.92
C ASP A 355 26.17 -21.33 53.33
N LYS A 356 27.27 -21.06 52.61
CA LYS A 356 27.62 -19.73 52.06
C LYS A 356 27.85 -19.78 50.56
N LEU A 357 27.29 -18.80 49.86
CA LEU A 357 27.52 -18.57 48.43
C LEU A 357 28.37 -17.31 48.19
N PRO A 358 29.22 -17.30 47.14
CA PRO A 358 29.90 -16.09 46.68
C PRO A 358 28.92 -15.18 45.95
N VAL A 359 28.82 -13.89 46.31
CA VAL A 359 27.96 -12.94 45.58
C VAL A 359 28.80 -11.79 45.00
N ALA A 360 28.49 -11.37 43.78
CA ALA A 360 29.18 -10.29 43.07
C ALA A 360 28.19 -9.39 42.31
N ALA A 361 28.48 -8.09 42.25
CA ALA A 361 27.77 -7.11 41.45
C ALA A 361 28.73 -6.42 40.48
N LEU A 362 28.29 -6.17 39.25
CA LEU A 362 29.08 -5.46 38.25
C LEU A 362 29.14 -3.96 38.57
N GLN A 363 30.31 -3.37 38.47
CA GLN A 363 30.52 -1.93 38.52
C GLN A 363 31.03 -1.40 37.19
N VAL A 364 30.36 -0.38 36.65
CA VAL A 364 30.80 0.35 35.44
C VAL A 364 31.01 1.82 35.79
N SER A 365 32.21 2.33 35.52
CA SER A 365 32.63 3.69 35.88
C SER A 365 33.09 4.50 34.66
N ARG A 366 32.63 5.76 34.54
CA ARG A 366 33.10 6.73 33.54
C ARG A 366 33.20 8.12 34.18
N GLY A 367 34.40 8.68 34.22
CA GLY A 367 34.66 9.92 34.98
C GLY A 367 34.34 9.75 36.46
N ASP A 368 33.51 10.63 37.02
CA ASP A 368 33.10 10.62 38.42
C ASP A 368 31.85 9.76 38.70
N THR A 369 31.26 9.14 37.68
CA THR A 369 30.03 8.34 37.81
C THR A 369 30.37 6.85 37.84
N THR A 370 29.90 6.14 38.87
CA THR A 370 29.97 4.67 38.96
C THR A 370 28.56 4.11 39.18
N ILE A 371 28.14 3.19 38.31
CA ILE A 371 26.88 2.45 38.42
C ILE A 371 27.19 1.02 38.86
N THR A 372 26.52 0.55 39.91
CA THR A 372 26.62 -0.83 40.41
C THR A 372 25.32 -1.57 40.13
N SER A 373 25.41 -2.80 39.62
CA SER A 373 24.25 -3.66 39.42
C SER A 373 23.74 -4.26 40.74
N ASP A 374 22.66 -5.02 40.65
CA ASP A 374 22.27 -6.06 41.59
C ASP A 374 23.35 -7.14 41.79
N TYR A 375 23.28 -7.85 42.92
CA TYR A 375 24.21 -8.91 43.30
C TYR A 375 23.71 -10.27 42.83
N ALA A 376 24.58 -11.03 42.19
CA ALA A 376 24.32 -12.40 41.75
C ALA A 376 25.39 -13.36 42.26
N THR A 377 25.05 -14.65 42.37
CA THR A 377 26.03 -15.71 42.70
C THR A 377 26.68 -16.30 41.45
N VAL A 378 27.74 -17.08 41.63
CA VAL A 378 28.41 -17.81 40.54
C VAL A 378 28.40 -19.31 40.82
N VAL A 379 28.00 -20.10 39.82
CA VAL A 379 27.85 -21.56 39.94
C VAL A 379 28.61 -22.27 38.82
N ALA A 380 29.38 -23.30 39.17
CA ALA A 380 30.06 -24.14 38.18
C ALA A 380 29.04 -25.07 37.51
N LYS A 381 28.89 -24.96 36.19
CA LYS A 381 28.18 -25.94 35.37
C LYS A 381 29.16 -27.04 34.99
N LYS A 382 29.17 -28.12 35.77
CA LYS A 382 30.11 -29.24 35.61
C LYS A 382 29.64 -30.22 34.54
N PHE A 383 30.56 -30.68 33.69
CA PHE A 383 30.36 -31.78 32.73
C PHE A 383 31.67 -32.59 32.60
N ASN A 384 31.58 -33.84 32.13
CA ASN A 384 32.73 -34.76 32.01
C ASN A 384 32.69 -35.51 30.68
N GLY A 385 33.54 -36.54 30.51
CA GLY A 385 33.45 -37.47 29.38
C GLY A 385 33.62 -36.83 28.00
N MET A 386 34.61 -35.95 27.82
CA MET A 386 34.82 -35.24 26.55
C MET A 386 35.33 -36.19 25.45
N VAL A 387 34.65 -36.20 24.31
CA VAL A 387 35.01 -37.02 23.13
C VAL A 387 34.90 -36.20 21.84
N VAL A 388 35.69 -36.54 20.82
CA VAL A 388 35.58 -35.91 19.50
C VAL A 388 34.60 -36.69 18.64
N ALA A 389 33.65 -35.98 18.05
CA ALA A 389 32.61 -36.54 17.20
C ALA A 389 32.66 -35.95 15.79
N ASP A 390 32.01 -36.67 14.88
CA ASP A 390 31.83 -36.30 13.49
C ASP A 390 30.46 -35.63 13.30
N ASN A 391 30.47 -34.42 12.71
CA ASN A 391 29.26 -33.67 12.42
C ASN A 391 28.63 -34.17 11.11
N GLY A 392 27.80 -35.21 11.22
CA GLY A 392 27.17 -35.90 10.09
C GLY A 392 26.21 -35.07 9.24
N SER A 393 25.96 -33.80 9.58
CA SER A 393 25.06 -32.90 8.85
C SER A 393 25.67 -32.37 7.54
N VAL A 394 27.01 -32.36 7.42
CA VAL A 394 27.73 -31.62 6.36
C VAL A 394 28.28 -32.55 5.26
N ASN A 395 28.47 -33.84 5.55
CA ASN A 395 28.67 -34.92 4.59
C ASN A 395 28.45 -36.27 5.30
N ALA A 396 27.86 -37.25 4.63
CA ALA A 396 27.58 -38.56 5.23
C ALA A 396 28.87 -39.26 5.69
N VAL A 397 29.02 -39.40 7.01
CA VAL A 397 30.06 -40.24 7.63
C VAL A 397 29.94 -41.66 7.10
N VAL A 398 31.02 -42.18 6.53
CA VAL A 398 31.03 -43.55 5.99
C VAL A 398 31.03 -44.56 7.14
N GLU A 399 31.84 -44.33 8.18
CA GLU A 399 31.99 -45.25 9.32
C GLU A 399 32.49 -44.52 10.59
N GLY A 400 31.98 -44.86 11.77
CA GLY A 400 32.34 -44.26 13.06
C GLY A 400 31.74 -45.06 14.23
N ALA A 401 32.16 -44.80 15.46
CA ALA A 401 31.60 -45.47 16.64
C ALA A 401 30.22 -44.89 16.99
N ALA A 402 29.32 -45.73 17.52
CA ALA A 402 27.96 -45.31 17.85
C ALA A 402 27.97 -44.21 18.92
N CYS A 403 27.32 -43.09 18.62
CA CYS A 403 27.00 -42.07 19.61
C CYS A 403 25.81 -42.55 20.46
N ALA A 404 25.81 -42.31 21.77
CA ALA A 404 24.76 -42.78 22.67
C ALA A 404 23.43 -42.02 22.53
N GLU A 405 23.41 -40.87 21.87
CA GLU A 405 22.29 -39.90 21.87
C GLU A 405 21.11 -40.24 20.93
N ASN A 406 21.10 -41.38 20.21
CA ASN A 406 20.04 -41.75 19.25
C ASN A 406 19.74 -40.68 18.15
N VAL A 407 20.63 -39.72 17.93
CA VAL A 407 20.50 -38.74 16.85
C VAL A 407 21.00 -39.37 15.55
N GLU A 408 20.11 -39.49 14.55
CA GLU A 408 20.42 -40.07 13.25
C GLU A 408 21.52 -39.26 12.54
N GLY A 409 22.66 -39.89 12.24
CA GLY A 409 23.77 -39.30 11.49
C GLY A 409 25.03 -38.94 12.28
N LEU A 410 24.98 -38.86 13.61
CA LEU A 410 26.15 -38.52 14.45
C LEU A 410 26.95 -39.75 14.90
N LYS A 411 28.29 -39.70 14.79
CA LYS A 411 29.20 -40.79 15.19
C LYS A 411 30.44 -40.27 15.90
N HIS A 412 30.93 -40.99 16.92
CA HIS A 412 32.22 -40.67 17.53
C HIS A 412 33.38 -41.06 16.63
N LEU A 413 34.42 -40.23 16.62
CA LEU A 413 35.67 -40.59 15.94
C LEU A 413 36.39 -41.69 16.70
N TYR A 414 37.03 -42.59 15.96
CA TYR A 414 37.83 -43.65 16.56
C TYR A 414 39.06 -43.08 17.28
N THR A 415 39.37 -43.61 18.45
CA THR A 415 40.46 -43.13 19.32
C THR A 415 41.66 -44.08 19.38
N VAL A 416 41.53 -45.30 18.86
CA VAL A 416 42.55 -46.36 18.91
C VAL A 416 43.33 -46.41 17.59
N TRP A 417 44.61 -46.04 17.65
CA TRP A 417 45.50 -45.96 16.47
C TRP A 417 45.60 -47.26 15.66
N ASN A 418 45.80 -48.39 16.33
CA ASN A 418 46.02 -49.68 15.66
C ASN A 418 44.82 -50.15 14.82
N GLU A 419 43.63 -49.62 15.06
CA GLU A 419 42.43 -49.97 14.30
C GLU A 419 42.28 -49.15 13.01
N MET A 420 43.00 -48.03 12.91
CA MET A 420 42.91 -47.10 11.77
C MET A 420 43.85 -47.46 10.62
N THR A 421 44.97 -48.12 10.90
CA THR A 421 46.01 -48.42 9.89
C THR A 421 45.68 -49.55 8.89
N PRO A 422 44.78 -50.53 9.16
CA PRO A 422 44.43 -51.55 8.17
C PRO A 422 43.73 -50.98 6.93
N ALA A 423 44.09 -51.51 5.75
CA ALA A 423 43.53 -51.17 4.45
C ALA A 423 41.98 -51.17 4.44
N ASN A 424 41.35 -50.13 3.88
CA ASN A 424 39.90 -50.05 3.67
C ASN A 424 39.03 -50.28 4.93
N ARG A 425 39.60 -50.15 6.13
CA ARG A 425 38.87 -50.21 7.39
C ARG A 425 38.75 -48.84 8.03
N LYS A 426 37.60 -48.59 8.67
CA LYS A 426 37.32 -47.37 9.44
C LYS A 426 37.57 -46.11 8.61
N ILE A 427 37.16 -46.16 7.34
CA ILE A 427 37.17 -44.97 6.49
C ILE A 427 36.09 -44.06 7.01
N THR A 428 36.47 -42.89 7.50
CA THR A 428 35.53 -41.90 8.02
C THR A 428 34.91 -41.10 6.87
N HIS A 429 35.72 -40.73 5.87
CA HIS A 429 35.32 -39.80 4.80
C HIS A 429 35.91 -40.15 3.44
N HIS A 430 35.25 -39.66 2.38
CA HIS A 430 35.77 -39.65 1.01
C HIS A 430 36.09 -38.23 0.55
N VAL A 431 37.11 -38.09 -0.29
CA VAL A 431 37.42 -36.83 -0.96
C VAL A 431 37.85 -37.09 -2.40
N ALA A 432 37.30 -36.35 -3.36
CA ALA A 432 37.77 -36.45 -4.73
C ALA A 432 39.21 -35.90 -4.86
N TYR A 433 40.04 -36.51 -5.69
CA TYR A 433 41.46 -36.14 -5.82
C TYR A 433 41.70 -34.66 -6.19
N ASN A 434 40.74 -34.01 -6.86
CA ASN A 434 40.81 -32.60 -7.26
C ASN A 434 39.94 -31.68 -6.38
N SER A 435 39.48 -32.17 -5.22
CA SER A 435 38.64 -31.44 -4.27
C SER A 435 39.35 -31.28 -2.92
N HIS A 436 38.61 -31.01 -1.85
CA HIS A 436 39.11 -30.81 -0.49
C HIS A 436 38.04 -31.12 0.56
N LEU A 437 38.46 -31.29 1.81
CA LEU A 437 37.57 -31.39 2.98
C LEU A 437 37.86 -30.26 3.96
N ASN A 438 36.81 -29.60 4.45
CA ASN A 438 36.92 -28.66 5.56
C ASN A 438 36.81 -29.44 6.88
N LEU A 439 37.92 -29.61 7.59
CA LEU A 439 37.95 -30.45 8.78
C LEU A 439 37.20 -29.82 9.96
N ASP A 440 37.22 -28.50 10.09
CA ASP A 440 36.49 -27.78 11.13
C ASP A 440 34.97 -27.93 10.99
N SER A 441 34.45 -28.03 9.78
CA SER A 441 33.01 -28.30 9.56
C SER A 441 32.61 -29.76 9.83
N LEU A 442 33.56 -30.68 9.81
CA LEU A 442 33.30 -32.12 9.99
C LEU A 442 33.43 -32.56 11.45
N THR A 443 33.99 -31.73 12.32
CA THR A 443 34.27 -32.13 13.70
C THR A 443 33.52 -31.32 14.71
N GLU A 444 33.03 -32.00 15.73
CA GLU A 444 32.49 -31.40 16.94
C GLU A 444 33.00 -32.15 18.18
N VAL A 445 32.62 -31.66 19.35
CA VAL A 445 33.06 -32.23 20.63
C VAL A 445 31.82 -32.54 21.44
N HIS A 446 31.72 -33.75 21.96
CA HIS A 446 30.64 -34.15 22.86
C HIS A 446 31.15 -34.24 24.30
N VAL A 447 30.26 -34.00 25.25
CA VAL A 447 30.50 -34.12 26.69
C VAL A 447 29.31 -34.80 27.35
N THR A 448 29.52 -35.41 28.50
CA THR A 448 28.46 -35.97 29.35
C THR A 448 28.08 -34.97 30.45
N ASP A 449 26.80 -34.63 30.50
CA ASP A 449 26.17 -33.70 31.44
C ASP A 449 24.89 -34.37 32.00
N ASN A 450 24.77 -34.51 33.32
CA ASN A 450 23.65 -35.21 33.98
C ASN A 450 23.35 -36.63 33.45
N ASN A 451 24.38 -37.42 33.16
CA ASN A 451 24.30 -38.77 32.56
C ASN A 451 23.73 -38.81 31.13
N ALA A 452 23.63 -37.66 30.46
CA ALA A 452 23.31 -37.56 29.04
C ALA A 452 24.49 -36.98 28.28
N GLU A 453 24.81 -37.56 27.13
CA GLU A 453 25.78 -36.96 26.22
C GLU A 453 25.15 -35.73 25.54
N ARG A 454 25.94 -34.72 25.18
CA ARG A 454 25.51 -33.56 24.39
C ARG A 454 26.68 -32.95 23.63
N THR A 455 26.42 -32.23 22.55
CA THR A 455 27.43 -31.41 21.89
C THR A 455 27.87 -30.23 22.77
N LEU A 456 29.19 -30.02 22.85
CA LEU A 456 29.83 -28.88 23.49
C LEU A 456 29.90 -27.72 22.50
N SER A 457 29.28 -26.60 22.84
CA SER A 457 29.26 -25.44 21.94
C SER A 457 30.65 -24.82 21.76
N ALA A 458 30.89 -24.18 20.62
CA ALA A 458 32.13 -23.43 20.38
C ALA A 458 32.37 -22.33 21.44
N ALA A 459 31.30 -21.74 21.98
CA ALA A 459 31.37 -20.77 23.07
C ALA A 459 31.86 -21.41 24.38
N GLU A 460 31.34 -22.59 24.75
CA GLU A 460 31.82 -23.34 25.91
C GLU A 460 33.27 -23.80 25.71
N LEU A 461 33.66 -24.25 24.52
CA LEU A 461 35.03 -24.63 24.19
C LEU A 461 36.00 -23.45 24.37
N LYS A 462 35.63 -22.27 23.83
CA LYS A 462 36.40 -21.02 23.99
C LYS A 462 36.46 -20.58 25.45
N ALA A 463 35.35 -20.67 26.18
CA ALA A 463 35.29 -20.32 27.60
C ALA A 463 36.25 -21.17 28.43
N LEU A 464 36.36 -22.48 28.15
CA LEU A 464 37.31 -23.39 28.80
C LEU A 464 38.78 -23.14 28.38
N GLY A 465 39.04 -22.21 27.46
CA GLY A 465 40.37 -21.98 26.90
C GLY A 465 40.89 -23.14 26.04
N LEU A 466 39.98 -23.94 25.49
CA LEU A 466 40.29 -25.08 24.64
C LEU A 466 40.15 -24.72 23.15
N LYS A 467 40.89 -25.44 22.31
CA LYS A 467 40.82 -25.33 20.85
C LYS A 467 40.95 -26.70 20.21
N ILE A 468 40.36 -26.86 19.02
CA ILE A 468 40.53 -28.05 18.19
C ILE A 468 41.77 -27.85 17.32
N VAL A 469 42.63 -28.87 17.23
CA VAL A 469 43.84 -28.88 16.41
C VAL A 469 43.90 -30.17 15.60
N TYR A 470 44.22 -30.02 14.31
CA TYR A 470 44.39 -31.12 13.37
C TYR A 470 45.87 -31.37 13.10
N ALA A 471 46.27 -32.64 13.07
CA ALA A 471 47.65 -33.02 12.77
C ALA A 471 47.68 -34.25 11.84
N PRO A 472 48.43 -34.22 10.72
CA PRO A 472 48.62 -35.41 9.90
C PRO A 472 49.42 -36.46 10.68
N VAL A 473 48.99 -37.73 10.60
CA VAL A 473 49.67 -38.84 11.31
C VAL A 473 50.32 -39.77 10.30
N ASN A 474 51.65 -39.86 10.33
CA ASN A 474 52.42 -40.66 9.39
C ASN A 474 52.26 -42.17 9.64
N TYR A 475 51.88 -42.93 8.61
CA TYR A 475 51.81 -44.38 8.65
C TYR A 475 52.02 -45.00 7.27
N THR A 476 52.54 -46.22 7.26
CA THR A 476 52.73 -47.01 6.04
C THR A 476 51.77 -48.20 6.07
N GLN A 477 51.30 -48.58 4.89
CA GLN A 477 50.43 -49.75 4.73
C GLN A 477 51.26 -50.91 4.16
N GLY A 478 51.30 -52.04 4.88
CA GLY A 478 52.15 -53.19 4.51
C GLY A 478 53.65 -52.87 4.55
N ASN A 479 54.43 -53.42 3.61
CA ASN A 479 55.89 -53.24 3.53
C ASN A 479 56.34 -51.96 2.80
N ASN A 480 55.43 -50.99 2.60
CA ASN A 480 55.73 -49.75 1.89
C ASN A 480 56.64 -48.81 2.70
N LYS A 481 57.45 -48.00 2.00
CA LYS A 481 58.33 -46.99 2.60
C LYS A 481 57.75 -45.57 2.61
N THR A 482 56.69 -45.34 1.84
CA THR A 482 56.00 -44.04 1.72
C THR A 482 54.80 -43.99 2.65
N SER A 483 54.64 -42.87 3.37
CA SER A 483 53.48 -42.64 4.23
C SER A 483 52.22 -42.45 3.39
N GLU A 484 51.12 -43.15 3.72
CA GLU A 484 49.81 -42.90 3.09
C GLU A 484 49.35 -41.46 3.34
N THR A 485 49.68 -40.91 4.50
CA THR A 485 49.40 -39.52 4.87
C THR A 485 50.24 -38.50 4.09
N ALA A 486 51.27 -38.92 3.34
CA ALA A 486 51.97 -38.01 2.42
C ALA A 486 51.05 -37.53 1.27
N HIS A 487 49.91 -38.18 1.06
CA HIS A 487 48.90 -37.80 0.06
C HIS A 487 47.90 -36.74 0.52
N ILE A 488 48.10 -36.10 1.68
CA ILE A 488 47.29 -34.98 2.15
C ILE A 488 48.17 -33.81 2.58
N GLN A 489 47.72 -32.59 2.32
CA GLN A 489 48.26 -31.36 2.89
C GLN A 489 47.15 -30.64 3.65
N LEU A 490 47.43 -30.23 4.89
CA LEU A 490 46.54 -29.38 5.67
C LEU A 490 46.95 -27.91 5.46
N THR A 491 45.99 -27.04 5.19
CA THR A 491 46.20 -25.60 5.05
C THR A 491 45.09 -24.84 5.77
N VAL A 492 45.40 -23.66 6.33
CA VAL A 492 44.41 -22.80 6.95
C VAL A 492 43.87 -21.82 5.90
N ASN A 493 42.55 -21.75 5.73
CA ASN A 493 41.91 -20.81 4.82
C ASN A 493 41.86 -19.38 5.42
N LYS A 494 41.31 -18.42 4.67
CA LYS A 494 41.21 -17.02 5.11
C LYS A 494 40.34 -16.85 6.37
N ASP A 495 39.42 -17.77 6.61
CA ASP A 495 38.48 -17.75 7.73
C ASP A 495 39.06 -18.47 8.97
N GLY A 496 40.32 -18.94 8.91
CA GLY A 496 40.99 -19.63 10.01
C GLY A 496 40.67 -21.12 10.12
N GLN A 497 39.95 -21.71 9.16
CA GLN A 497 39.58 -23.13 9.15
C GLN A 497 40.64 -23.99 8.46
N THR A 498 40.82 -25.21 8.96
CA THR A 498 41.75 -26.22 8.47
C THR A 498 41.13 -27.03 7.34
N ILE A 499 41.70 -26.89 6.16
CA ILE A 499 41.29 -27.60 4.95
C ILE A 499 42.31 -28.68 4.60
N ALA A 500 41.82 -29.89 4.36
CA ALA A 500 42.60 -31.03 3.91
C ALA A 500 42.51 -31.17 2.38
N TYR A 501 43.64 -31.01 1.70
CA TYR A 501 43.77 -31.15 0.25
C TYR A 501 44.52 -32.43 -0.13
N PRO A 502 43.97 -33.28 -1.01
CA PRO A 502 44.70 -34.37 -1.64
C PRO A 502 45.93 -33.87 -2.40
N ARG A 503 47.04 -34.62 -2.28
CA ARG A 503 48.32 -34.34 -2.94
C ARG A 503 48.93 -35.58 -3.58
N ASN A 504 49.74 -35.36 -4.62
CA ASN A 504 50.68 -36.36 -5.11
C ASN A 504 51.97 -36.34 -4.29
N VAL A 505 52.80 -37.36 -4.47
CA VAL A 505 54.12 -37.48 -3.83
C VAL A 505 55.23 -37.54 -4.89
N THR A 506 56.44 -37.14 -4.51
CA THR A 506 57.66 -37.29 -5.33
C THR A 506 58.10 -38.76 -5.41
N SER A 507 59.09 -39.05 -6.25
CA SER A 507 59.75 -40.37 -6.33
C SER A 507 60.33 -40.86 -5.00
N GLU A 508 60.66 -39.95 -4.09
CA GLU A 508 61.19 -40.24 -2.75
C GLU A 508 60.08 -40.37 -1.69
N GLY A 509 58.81 -40.26 -2.09
CA GLY A 509 57.66 -40.38 -1.18
C GLY A 509 57.35 -39.12 -0.36
N LYS A 510 57.84 -37.95 -0.77
CA LYS A 510 57.53 -36.65 -0.12
C LYS A 510 56.30 -36.00 -0.75
N THR A 511 55.46 -35.33 0.04
CA THR A 511 54.30 -34.58 -0.45
C THR A 511 54.73 -33.48 -1.43
N ILE A 512 54.03 -33.38 -2.57
CA ILE A 512 54.15 -32.23 -3.47
C ILE A 512 53.15 -31.17 -3.00
N GLU A 513 53.65 -30.18 -2.28
CA GLU A 513 52.81 -29.14 -1.67
C GLU A 513 52.21 -28.18 -2.71
N ASN A 514 51.05 -27.62 -2.39
CA ASN A 514 50.38 -26.54 -3.14
C ASN A 514 50.02 -26.88 -4.60
N THR A 515 49.98 -28.17 -4.95
CA THR A 515 49.52 -28.65 -6.26
C THR A 515 48.29 -29.54 -6.14
N VAL A 516 47.31 -29.36 -7.02
CA VAL A 516 46.14 -30.24 -7.10
C VAL A 516 46.61 -31.65 -7.46
N ALA A 517 46.13 -32.67 -6.74
CA ALA A 517 46.49 -34.04 -7.06
C ALA A 517 45.92 -34.45 -8.43
N ASN A 518 46.45 -35.52 -8.99
CA ASN A 518 45.90 -36.20 -10.16
C ASN A 518 45.39 -37.60 -9.81
N LYS A 519 44.84 -38.29 -10.81
CA LYS A 519 44.24 -39.63 -10.66
C LYS A 519 45.14 -40.68 -10.01
N SER A 520 46.47 -40.51 -10.00
CA SER A 520 47.39 -41.47 -9.33
C SER A 520 47.31 -41.48 -7.80
N SER A 521 46.66 -40.48 -7.19
CA SER A 521 46.40 -40.44 -5.74
C SER A 521 45.11 -41.18 -5.32
N VAL A 522 44.28 -41.58 -6.29
CA VAL A 522 43.03 -42.30 -6.03
C VAL A 522 43.32 -43.65 -5.36
N GLY A 523 42.58 -43.96 -4.30
CA GLY A 523 42.72 -45.18 -3.50
C GLY A 523 43.65 -45.05 -2.29
N ARG A 524 44.35 -43.93 -2.13
CA ARG A 524 45.18 -43.64 -0.94
C ARG A 524 44.33 -43.24 0.27
N GLU A 525 44.82 -43.57 1.46
CA GLU A 525 44.05 -43.50 2.72
C GLU A 525 44.72 -42.62 3.81
N PRO A 526 44.97 -41.31 3.62
CA PRO A 526 45.59 -40.46 4.64
C PRO A 526 44.81 -40.42 5.96
N ILE A 527 45.53 -40.30 7.09
CA ILE A 527 44.94 -40.16 8.44
C ILE A 527 45.33 -38.82 9.08
N VAL A 528 44.33 -38.14 9.64
CA VAL A 528 44.48 -36.89 10.41
C VAL A 528 43.98 -37.12 11.84
N ALA A 529 44.80 -36.78 12.84
CA ALA A 529 44.39 -36.73 14.24
C ALA A 529 43.70 -35.39 14.52
N VAL A 530 42.54 -35.46 15.16
CA VAL A 530 41.79 -34.34 15.71
C VAL A 530 42.01 -34.33 17.21
N LYS A 531 42.38 -33.19 17.80
CA LYS A 531 42.66 -33.07 19.24
C LYS A 531 42.01 -31.84 19.82
N VAL A 532 41.33 -31.99 20.95
CA VAL A 532 40.90 -30.87 21.79
C VAL A 532 42.02 -30.58 22.79
N VAL A 533 42.64 -29.42 22.68
CA VAL A 533 43.84 -29.06 23.45
C VAL A 533 43.68 -27.74 24.19
N ASP A 534 44.47 -27.54 25.24
CA ASP A 534 44.59 -26.23 25.89
C ASP A 534 45.27 -25.18 24.99
N ALA A 535 45.30 -23.93 25.47
CA ALA A 535 45.97 -22.83 24.78
C ALA A 535 47.44 -23.14 24.42
N THR A 536 48.15 -23.92 25.26
CA THR A 536 49.56 -24.30 25.04
C THR A 536 49.73 -25.41 24.00
N GLY A 537 48.66 -26.15 23.70
CA GLY A 537 48.66 -27.29 22.80
C GLY A 537 49.26 -28.57 23.40
N LYS A 538 49.66 -28.57 24.68
CA LYS A 538 50.33 -29.70 25.33
C LYS A 538 49.36 -30.67 25.98
N LYS A 539 48.32 -30.15 26.65
CA LYS A 539 47.30 -30.98 27.31
C LYS A 539 46.18 -31.28 26.32
N VAL A 540 45.90 -32.56 26.11
CA VAL A 540 44.86 -33.07 25.22
C VAL A 540 43.69 -33.59 26.06
N TYR A 541 42.51 -33.00 25.93
CA TYR A 541 41.32 -33.38 26.71
C TYR A 541 40.44 -34.39 25.98
N ALA A 542 40.49 -34.41 24.64
CA ALA A 542 39.87 -35.41 23.79
C ALA A 542 40.64 -35.54 22.47
N TRP A 543 40.59 -36.71 21.83
CA TRP A 543 41.16 -36.91 20.51
C TRP A 543 40.32 -37.90 19.69
N GLY A 544 40.55 -37.92 18.39
CA GLY A 544 39.97 -38.88 17.45
C GLY A 544 40.71 -38.87 16.12
N TYR A 545 40.47 -39.86 15.27
CA TYR A 545 41.11 -40.00 13.97
C TYR A 545 40.11 -39.88 12.82
N ILE A 546 40.43 -39.03 11.84
CA ILE A 546 39.76 -38.96 10.55
C ILE A 546 40.63 -39.70 9.53
N LYS A 547 40.12 -40.82 9.01
CA LYS A 547 40.73 -41.53 7.88
C LYS A 547 39.97 -41.22 6.60
N ILE A 548 40.69 -40.67 5.63
CA ILE A 548 40.13 -40.13 4.40
C ILE A 548 40.54 -41.05 3.25
N LYS A 549 39.58 -41.50 2.43
CA LYS A 549 39.89 -42.23 1.18
C LYS A 549 39.76 -41.31 -0.03
N ILE A 550 40.83 -41.20 -0.81
CA ILE A 550 40.84 -40.38 -2.03
C ILE A 550 40.13 -41.12 -3.17
N THR A 551 39.15 -40.50 -3.80
CA THR A 551 38.29 -41.09 -4.85
C THR A 551 38.35 -40.30 -6.16
N THR A 552 37.70 -40.82 -7.20
CA THR A 552 37.38 -40.03 -8.41
C THR A 552 36.27 -39.01 -8.09
N PRO A 553 36.20 -37.88 -8.83
CA PRO A 553 35.09 -36.94 -8.71
C PRO A 553 33.78 -37.64 -9.07
N LYS A 554 32.73 -37.41 -8.26
CA LYS A 554 31.34 -37.66 -8.69
C LYS A 554 31.01 -36.54 -9.69
N GLN A 555 30.49 -36.86 -10.87
CA GLN A 555 30.17 -35.84 -11.87
C GLN A 555 28.94 -35.06 -11.39
N ALA A 556 29.17 -33.92 -10.74
CA ALA A 556 28.12 -32.98 -10.37
C ALA A 556 27.85 -32.07 -11.58
N ILE A 557 26.61 -32.04 -12.05
CA ILE A 557 26.17 -31.06 -13.05
C ILE A 557 25.38 -30.02 -12.27
N SER A 558 26.03 -28.88 -11.98
CA SER A 558 25.34 -27.67 -11.53
C SER A 558 24.23 -27.32 -12.53
N GLN A 559 23.05 -26.91 -12.06
CA GLN A 559 21.93 -26.40 -12.87
C GLN A 559 22.38 -25.60 -14.10
N ILE A 560 22.09 -26.11 -15.32
CA ILE A 560 22.47 -25.46 -16.59
C ILE A 560 21.23 -24.82 -17.20
N THR A 561 21.37 -23.60 -17.72
CA THR A 561 20.35 -22.95 -18.54
C THR A 561 20.89 -22.75 -19.95
N THR A 562 20.13 -23.18 -20.96
CA THR A 562 20.49 -22.98 -22.37
C THR A 562 20.11 -21.57 -22.83
N ASP A 563 20.59 -21.16 -24.00
CA ASP A 563 20.04 -19.97 -24.65
C ASP A 563 18.58 -20.22 -25.08
N PRO A 564 17.74 -19.17 -25.23
CA PRO A 564 16.34 -19.32 -25.57
C PRO A 564 16.11 -19.90 -26.97
N MET A 565 15.21 -20.89 -27.05
CA MET A 565 14.66 -21.40 -28.30
C MET A 565 13.54 -20.48 -28.77
N THR A 566 13.68 -19.92 -29.97
CA THR A 566 12.72 -18.97 -30.52
C THR A 566 12.04 -19.54 -31.75
N PHE A 567 10.74 -19.32 -31.86
CA PHE A 567 9.94 -19.81 -32.98
C PHE A 567 9.97 -18.86 -34.17
N THR A 568 9.90 -19.40 -35.38
CA THR A 568 9.83 -18.63 -36.62
C THR A 568 8.37 -18.48 -37.07
N GLY A 569 7.94 -17.25 -37.34
CA GLY A 569 6.58 -16.95 -37.80
C GLY A 569 5.77 -16.14 -36.81
N ASP A 570 4.75 -15.48 -37.34
CA ASP A 570 3.76 -14.73 -36.58
C ASP A 570 2.59 -15.63 -36.17
N ILE A 571 2.04 -15.37 -34.99
CA ILE A 571 0.93 -16.09 -34.39
C ILE A 571 -0.26 -15.14 -34.34
N TYR A 572 -1.30 -15.47 -35.10
CA TYR A 572 -2.53 -14.68 -35.17
C TYR A 572 -3.61 -15.36 -34.34
N ASP A 573 -4.16 -14.61 -33.40
CA ASP A 573 -5.27 -15.06 -32.59
C ASP A 573 -6.59 -15.01 -33.38
N ASN A 574 -6.77 -16.00 -34.25
CA ASN A 574 -7.94 -16.13 -35.13
C ASN A 574 -8.95 -17.15 -34.58
N CYS A 575 -9.14 -17.19 -33.25
CA CYS A 575 -10.01 -18.15 -32.55
C CYS A 575 -9.66 -19.63 -32.77
N ASN A 576 -8.40 -19.95 -33.03
CA ASN A 576 -7.92 -21.33 -33.25
C ASN A 576 -6.71 -21.62 -32.37
N ASP A 577 -6.50 -22.90 -32.03
CA ASP A 577 -5.29 -23.36 -31.35
C ASP A 577 -4.03 -23.04 -32.18
N ALA A 578 -2.94 -22.68 -31.51
CA ALA A 578 -1.61 -22.55 -32.12
C ALA A 578 -0.69 -23.68 -31.64
N GLU A 579 0.10 -24.23 -32.55
CA GLU A 579 1.14 -25.21 -32.22
C GLU A 579 2.50 -24.74 -32.75
N LEU A 580 3.43 -24.48 -31.83
CA LEU A 580 4.80 -24.08 -32.11
C LEU A 580 5.73 -25.29 -31.94
N LYS A 581 6.71 -25.45 -32.82
CA LYS A 581 7.65 -26.58 -32.80
C LYS A 581 9.08 -26.06 -32.88
N THR A 582 9.96 -26.62 -32.06
CA THR A 582 11.41 -26.40 -32.21
C THR A 582 11.93 -27.20 -33.40
N THR A 583 13.07 -26.80 -33.95
CA THR A 583 13.79 -27.62 -34.94
C THR A 583 14.79 -28.55 -34.24
N TRP A 584 15.13 -29.68 -34.87
CA TRP A 584 16.20 -30.56 -34.36
C TRP A 584 17.52 -29.80 -34.17
N SER A 585 17.83 -28.85 -35.06
CA SER A 585 19.04 -28.03 -35.00
C SER A 585 19.09 -27.10 -33.77
N GLN A 586 17.94 -26.64 -33.27
CA GLN A 586 17.88 -25.85 -32.04
C GLN A 586 18.20 -26.72 -30.81
N ILE A 587 17.70 -27.95 -30.78
CA ILE A 587 18.01 -28.89 -29.69
C ILE A 587 19.50 -29.23 -29.70
N GLU A 588 20.07 -29.56 -30.86
CA GLU A 588 21.49 -29.90 -30.97
C GLU A 588 22.41 -28.75 -30.55
N ALA A 589 22.18 -27.54 -31.10
CA ALA A 589 23.04 -26.40 -30.86
C ALA A 589 22.92 -25.85 -29.44
N LEU A 590 21.71 -25.82 -28.86
CA LEU A 590 21.46 -25.15 -27.58
C LEU A 590 21.50 -26.11 -26.39
N VAL A 591 21.21 -27.40 -26.59
CA VAL A 591 21.22 -28.41 -25.52
C VAL A 591 22.47 -29.27 -25.62
N TYR A 592 22.64 -30.07 -26.69
CA TYR A 592 23.70 -31.09 -26.75
C TYR A 592 25.11 -30.47 -26.77
N GLN A 593 25.34 -29.49 -27.63
CA GLN A 593 26.63 -28.78 -27.70
C GLN A 593 26.94 -28.03 -26.40
N LYS A 594 25.92 -27.47 -25.73
CA LYS A 594 26.10 -26.75 -24.47
C LYS A 594 26.57 -27.67 -23.33
N LEU A 595 26.16 -28.93 -23.37
CA LEU A 595 26.52 -29.96 -22.40
C LEU A 595 27.80 -30.71 -22.76
N ASP A 596 28.32 -30.53 -23.99
CA ASP A 596 29.45 -31.27 -24.56
C ASP A 596 29.25 -32.81 -24.53
N ILE A 597 28.04 -33.27 -24.89
CA ILE A 597 27.69 -34.69 -24.95
C ILE A 597 26.98 -35.07 -26.25
N SER A 598 27.02 -36.35 -26.61
CA SER A 598 26.27 -36.86 -27.77
C SER A 598 24.77 -36.95 -27.48
N LYS A 599 23.96 -36.98 -28.53
CA LYS A 599 22.50 -37.22 -28.44
C LYS A 599 22.17 -38.51 -27.69
N GLU A 600 22.83 -39.62 -28.03
CA GLU A 600 22.59 -40.92 -27.37
C GLU A 600 22.93 -40.84 -25.89
N THR A 601 23.98 -40.08 -25.55
CA THR A 601 24.38 -39.86 -24.16
C THR A 601 23.34 -39.01 -23.42
N PHE A 602 22.83 -37.94 -24.05
CA PHE A 602 21.78 -37.10 -23.46
C PHE A 602 20.50 -37.90 -23.22
N GLU A 603 19.99 -38.59 -24.25
CA GLU A 603 18.76 -39.37 -24.16
C GLU A 603 18.88 -40.56 -23.20
N ALA A 604 20.07 -41.12 -22.98
CA ALA A 604 20.31 -42.13 -21.96
C ALA A 604 20.33 -41.55 -20.53
N THR A 605 20.74 -40.29 -20.38
CA THR A 605 21.07 -39.67 -19.08
C THR A 605 19.94 -38.77 -18.54
N TYR A 606 19.17 -38.12 -19.43
CA TYR A 606 18.15 -37.13 -19.07
C TYR A 606 16.74 -37.56 -19.51
N GLU A 607 15.73 -37.02 -18.83
CA GLU A 607 14.31 -37.14 -19.17
C GLU A 607 13.58 -35.81 -18.93
N LEU A 608 12.51 -35.54 -19.70
CA LEU A 608 11.70 -34.34 -19.53
C LEU A 608 10.93 -34.39 -18.21
N ASP A 609 11.06 -33.34 -17.40
CA ASP A 609 10.45 -33.27 -16.08
C ASP A 609 8.91 -33.15 -16.17
N GLY A 610 8.21 -34.01 -15.42
CA GLY A 610 6.77 -34.22 -15.54
C GLY A 610 6.44 -35.41 -16.45
N ASN A 611 6.12 -35.14 -17.71
CA ASN A 611 5.75 -36.15 -18.71
C ASN A 611 6.06 -35.65 -20.13
N ILE A 612 6.37 -36.56 -21.05
CA ILE A 612 6.62 -36.27 -22.47
C ILE A 612 5.41 -35.64 -23.19
N ALA A 613 4.18 -35.87 -22.72
CA ALA A 613 2.97 -35.28 -23.32
C ALA A 613 2.63 -33.89 -22.77
N ASP A 614 3.07 -33.57 -21.55
CA ASP A 614 2.79 -32.29 -20.88
C ASP A 614 3.84 -32.03 -19.80
N ALA A 615 4.93 -31.39 -20.20
CA ALA A 615 6.06 -31.05 -19.34
C ALA A 615 5.66 -30.13 -18.19
N LYS A 616 6.40 -30.19 -17.09
CA LYS A 616 6.38 -29.10 -16.09
C LYS A 616 6.96 -27.84 -16.73
N GLN A 617 6.37 -26.69 -16.36
CA GLN A 617 6.82 -25.38 -16.83
C GLN A 617 7.28 -24.55 -15.63
N PHE A 618 8.31 -23.75 -15.85
CA PHE A 618 8.95 -22.93 -14.84
C PHE A 618 9.09 -21.49 -15.31
N GLU A 619 9.22 -20.58 -14.34
CA GLU A 619 9.57 -19.18 -14.51
C GLU A 619 10.75 -18.82 -13.61
N ILE A 620 11.48 -17.75 -13.94
CA ILE A 620 12.56 -17.26 -13.08
C ILE A 620 12.00 -16.15 -12.17
N LYS A 621 12.02 -16.41 -10.86
CA LYS A 621 11.66 -15.43 -9.81
C LYS A 621 12.84 -15.26 -8.88
N ASN A 622 13.33 -14.03 -8.71
CA ASN A 622 14.49 -13.70 -7.88
C ASN A 622 15.76 -14.53 -8.20
N GLY A 623 15.96 -14.88 -9.48
CA GLY A 623 17.10 -15.69 -9.92
C GLY A 623 16.95 -17.20 -9.69
N ALA A 624 15.80 -17.68 -9.21
CA ALA A 624 15.50 -19.10 -9.01
C ALA A 624 14.37 -19.59 -9.94
N TYR A 625 14.47 -20.84 -10.40
CA TYR A 625 13.40 -21.49 -11.14
C TYR A 625 12.26 -21.88 -10.21
N THR A 626 11.07 -21.36 -10.47
CA THR A 626 9.85 -21.67 -9.74
C THR A 626 8.86 -22.30 -10.70
N ALA A 627 8.23 -23.42 -10.30
CA ALA A 627 7.21 -24.05 -11.12
C ALA A 627 6.00 -23.12 -11.31
N LEU A 628 5.50 -23.02 -12.54
CA LEU A 628 4.31 -22.23 -12.85
C LEU A 628 3.07 -22.93 -12.28
N ALA A 629 2.35 -22.23 -11.40
CA ALA A 629 1.09 -22.71 -10.83
C ALA A 629 0.01 -22.93 -11.90
N THR A 630 -0.01 -22.06 -12.92
CA THR A 630 -0.86 -22.18 -14.11
C THR A 630 0.04 -22.24 -15.34
N LYS A 631 0.01 -23.38 -16.05
CA LYS A 631 0.78 -23.57 -17.29
C LYS A 631 0.31 -22.64 -18.40
N ILE A 632 1.25 -22.12 -19.19
CA ILE A 632 0.95 -21.36 -20.40
C ILE A 632 1.06 -22.34 -21.57
N GLY A 633 -0.06 -22.89 -22.01
CA GLY A 633 -0.05 -23.96 -23.02
C GLY A 633 0.43 -25.30 -22.49
N THR A 634 0.54 -26.26 -23.40
CA THR A 634 1.07 -27.62 -23.16
C THR A 634 2.37 -27.78 -23.93
N VAL A 635 3.44 -28.21 -23.25
CA VAL A 635 4.73 -28.51 -23.92
C VAL A 635 4.92 -30.03 -23.94
N SER A 636 5.21 -30.58 -25.10
CA SER A 636 5.41 -32.02 -25.30
C SER A 636 6.70 -32.30 -26.07
N GLU A 637 7.34 -33.42 -25.76
CA GLU A 637 8.44 -33.98 -26.52
C GLU A 637 7.90 -34.93 -27.59
N LYS A 638 8.24 -34.67 -28.85
CA LYS A 638 7.77 -35.43 -30.02
C LYS A 638 8.95 -35.79 -30.90
N LYS A 639 8.84 -36.88 -31.66
CA LYS A 639 9.79 -37.18 -32.74
C LYS A 639 9.67 -36.13 -33.84
N ASP A 640 10.80 -35.68 -34.38
CA ASP A 640 10.82 -34.79 -35.54
C ASP A 640 10.13 -35.50 -36.73
N PRO A 641 9.11 -34.89 -37.36
CA PRO A 641 8.45 -35.47 -38.53
C PRO A 641 9.40 -35.73 -39.72
N ASN A 642 10.50 -35.00 -39.82
CA ASN A 642 11.47 -35.08 -40.91
C ASN A 642 12.70 -35.93 -40.57
N ASP A 643 12.93 -36.22 -39.29
CA ASP A 643 13.96 -37.17 -38.81
C ASP A 643 13.44 -37.92 -37.56
N PRO A 644 12.86 -39.13 -37.72
CA PRO A 644 12.23 -39.85 -36.62
C PRO A 644 13.21 -40.38 -35.58
N THR A 645 14.52 -40.15 -35.77
CA THR A 645 15.53 -40.49 -34.79
C THR A 645 15.69 -39.40 -33.74
N THR A 646 15.30 -38.15 -33.99
CA THR A 646 15.58 -37.00 -33.10
C THR A 646 14.30 -36.44 -32.48
N ASN A 647 14.36 -36.10 -31.19
CA ASN A 647 13.24 -35.49 -30.48
C ASN A 647 13.28 -33.95 -30.57
N ILE A 648 12.10 -33.34 -30.67
CA ILE A 648 11.84 -31.90 -30.67
C ILE A 648 10.79 -31.56 -29.62
N LEU A 649 10.74 -30.30 -29.21
CA LEU A 649 9.70 -29.78 -28.32
C LEU A 649 8.57 -29.13 -29.13
N SER A 650 7.33 -29.40 -28.72
CA SER A 650 6.11 -28.84 -29.30
C SER A 650 5.31 -28.13 -28.22
N TRP A 651 5.09 -26.83 -28.39
CA TRP A 651 4.34 -25.97 -27.48
C TRP A 651 2.98 -25.61 -28.10
N LYS A 652 1.91 -26.19 -27.56
CA LYS A 652 0.54 -25.97 -28.02
C LYS A 652 -0.19 -24.99 -27.09
N LEU A 653 -0.84 -23.99 -27.65
CA LEU A 653 -1.67 -22.99 -26.96
C LEU A 653 -3.12 -23.15 -27.45
N THR A 654 -4.09 -23.24 -26.54
CA THR A 654 -5.51 -23.17 -26.92
C THR A 654 -5.89 -21.74 -27.31
N ALA A 655 -7.01 -21.57 -28.03
CA ALA A 655 -7.54 -20.25 -28.34
C ALA A 655 -7.68 -19.38 -27.07
N GLU A 656 -8.25 -19.90 -25.99
CA GLU A 656 -8.41 -19.16 -24.73
C GLU A 656 -7.08 -18.72 -24.11
N GLN A 657 -6.06 -19.57 -24.22
CA GLN A 657 -4.72 -19.26 -23.73
C GLN A 657 -4.04 -18.19 -24.59
N LEU A 658 -4.26 -18.18 -25.91
CA LEU A 658 -3.80 -17.10 -26.78
C LEU A 658 -4.47 -15.77 -26.43
N HIS A 659 -5.79 -15.77 -26.23
CA HIS A 659 -6.53 -14.56 -25.82
C HIS A 659 -5.96 -13.96 -24.53
N ALA A 660 -5.61 -14.81 -23.56
CA ALA A 660 -5.04 -14.40 -22.28
C ALA A 660 -3.63 -13.79 -22.38
N LEU A 661 -2.93 -14.01 -23.51
CA LEU A 661 -1.58 -13.48 -23.74
C LEU A 661 -1.57 -12.11 -24.45
N LYS A 662 -2.73 -11.46 -24.61
CA LYS A 662 -2.84 -10.16 -25.30
C LYS A 662 -1.89 -9.09 -24.79
N ASP A 663 -1.79 -8.97 -23.47
CA ASP A 663 -0.91 -7.97 -22.83
C ASP A 663 0.59 -8.33 -22.94
N LYS A 664 0.91 -9.54 -23.42
CA LYS A 664 2.27 -10.01 -23.66
C LYS A 664 2.73 -9.84 -25.11
N ALA A 665 1.87 -9.41 -26.04
CA ALA A 665 2.27 -9.20 -27.43
C ALA A 665 3.51 -8.31 -27.58
N ALA A 666 3.54 -7.17 -26.89
CA ALA A 666 4.64 -6.21 -27.00
C ALA A 666 5.94 -6.64 -26.29
N THR A 667 5.86 -7.57 -25.34
CA THR A 667 7.01 -7.97 -24.48
C THR A 667 7.52 -9.38 -24.75
N GLY A 668 6.71 -10.23 -25.38
CA GLY A 668 6.99 -11.64 -25.57
C GLY A 668 6.65 -12.48 -24.33
N VAL A 669 6.72 -13.80 -24.51
CA VAL A 669 6.46 -14.80 -23.48
C VAL A 669 7.61 -15.78 -23.48
N THR A 670 8.17 -16.06 -22.29
CA THR A 670 9.18 -17.11 -22.12
C THR A 670 8.73 -18.04 -21.01
N ILE A 671 8.67 -19.34 -21.32
CA ILE A 671 8.52 -20.41 -20.33
C ILE A 671 9.78 -21.26 -20.33
N TYR A 672 10.08 -21.92 -19.22
CA TYR A 672 11.21 -22.83 -19.12
C TYR A 672 10.71 -24.26 -18.94
N VAL A 673 11.28 -25.19 -19.68
CA VAL A 673 11.11 -26.63 -19.42
C VAL A 673 12.42 -27.23 -18.92
N HIS A 674 12.32 -28.29 -18.12
CA HIS A 674 13.47 -28.87 -17.42
C HIS A 674 13.69 -30.31 -17.88
N PHE A 675 14.92 -30.63 -18.29
CA PHE A 675 15.40 -31.99 -18.49
C PHE A 675 16.20 -32.41 -17.27
N LYS A 676 15.64 -33.33 -16.47
CA LYS A 676 16.25 -33.84 -15.24
C LYS A 676 17.05 -35.11 -15.50
N LEU A 677 17.98 -35.44 -14.60
CA LEU A 677 18.67 -36.73 -14.64
C LEU A 677 17.69 -37.88 -14.38
N LYS A 678 17.79 -38.96 -15.16
CA LYS A 678 16.91 -40.14 -15.00
C LYS A 678 17.07 -40.76 -13.61
N GLY A 679 15.94 -40.97 -12.94
CA GLY A 679 15.90 -41.58 -11.60
C GLY A 679 16.29 -40.65 -10.45
N ALA A 680 16.54 -39.36 -10.71
CA ALA A 680 16.75 -38.37 -9.66
C ALA A 680 15.40 -37.98 -9.00
N PRO A 681 15.33 -37.87 -7.65
CA PRO A 681 14.21 -37.18 -7.00
C PRO A 681 14.21 -35.70 -7.43
N ASP A 682 13.03 -35.13 -7.64
CA ASP A 682 12.85 -33.79 -8.21
C ASP A 682 13.42 -32.69 -7.31
N GLU A 683 14.72 -32.37 -7.37
CA GLU A 683 15.29 -31.10 -6.88
C GLU A 683 16.51 -30.63 -7.72
N SER A 684 16.29 -29.58 -8.51
CA SER A 684 17.26 -28.60 -9.06
C SER A 684 18.40 -29.04 -10.00
N GLU A 685 18.72 -30.32 -10.14
CA GLU A 685 19.84 -30.78 -11.00
C GLU A 685 19.37 -31.21 -12.40
N GLY A 686 19.82 -30.48 -13.43
CA GLY A 686 19.46 -30.73 -14.84
C GLY A 686 19.64 -29.53 -15.76
N VAL A 687 18.93 -29.55 -16.88
CA VAL A 687 19.03 -28.56 -17.97
C VAL A 687 17.71 -27.84 -18.18
N TYR A 688 17.70 -26.53 -17.94
CA TYR A 688 16.56 -25.66 -18.20
C TYR A 688 16.66 -25.08 -19.62
N VAL A 689 15.59 -25.28 -20.39
CA VAL A 689 15.46 -24.85 -21.78
C VAL A 689 14.39 -23.77 -21.87
N PRO A 690 14.74 -22.51 -22.18
CA PRO A 690 13.76 -21.45 -22.40
C PRO A 690 13.08 -21.61 -23.76
N LEU A 691 11.75 -21.61 -23.79
CA LEU A 691 10.92 -21.52 -24.98
C LEU A 691 10.31 -20.12 -25.06
N THR A 692 10.62 -19.38 -26.13
CA THR A 692 10.30 -17.95 -26.23
C THR A 692 9.49 -17.62 -27.47
N ILE A 693 8.31 -17.02 -27.26
CA ILE A 693 7.61 -16.20 -28.25
C ILE A 693 8.14 -14.78 -28.10
N LYS A 694 8.79 -14.23 -29.12
CA LYS A 694 9.38 -12.89 -29.07
C LYS A 694 8.31 -11.82 -29.05
N ALA A 695 8.71 -10.63 -28.59
CA ALA A 695 7.93 -9.41 -28.76
C ALA A 695 7.49 -9.25 -30.23
N ASN A 696 6.22 -8.87 -30.40
CA ASN A 696 5.55 -8.62 -31.67
C ASN A 696 5.32 -9.85 -32.57
N GLN A 697 5.47 -11.08 -32.05
CA GLN A 697 5.04 -12.29 -32.78
C GLN A 697 3.58 -12.67 -32.52
N LEU A 698 2.94 -12.12 -31.48
CA LEU A 698 1.51 -12.31 -31.21
C LEU A 698 0.73 -11.14 -31.78
N HIS A 699 -0.24 -11.43 -32.64
CA HIS A 699 -1.08 -10.45 -33.31
C HIS A 699 -2.54 -10.66 -32.94
N TYR A 700 -3.24 -9.55 -32.69
CA TYR A 700 -4.65 -9.54 -32.32
C TYR A 700 -5.43 -8.62 -33.25
N ALA A 701 -6.64 -9.05 -33.62
CA ALA A 701 -7.52 -8.27 -34.47
C ALA A 701 -7.85 -6.90 -33.87
N THR A 702 -7.93 -5.91 -34.75
CA THR A 702 -8.57 -4.62 -34.48
C THR A 702 -9.59 -4.36 -35.58
N ALA A 703 -10.67 -3.65 -35.27
CA ALA A 703 -11.75 -3.37 -36.21
C ALA A 703 -12.03 -1.87 -36.29
N SER A 704 -12.67 -1.44 -37.37
CA SER A 704 -13.17 -0.09 -37.56
C SER A 704 -14.66 -0.15 -37.89
N LEU A 705 -15.42 0.89 -37.53
CA LEU A 705 -16.84 0.96 -37.87
C LEU A 705 -17.03 1.05 -39.39
N ALA A 706 -18.01 0.31 -39.89
CA ALA A 706 -18.41 0.29 -41.29
C ALA A 706 -19.90 0.66 -41.39
N GLY A 707 -20.16 1.92 -41.70
CA GLY A 707 -21.50 2.49 -41.83
C GLY A 707 -21.42 4.01 -41.83
N SER A 708 -22.26 4.64 -42.65
CA SER A 708 -22.29 6.10 -42.81
C SER A 708 -23.49 6.67 -42.05
N LYS A 709 -23.30 7.79 -41.34
CA LYS A 709 -24.38 8.43 -40.57
C LYS A 709 -25.34 9.21 -41.48
N VAL A 710 -26.63 9.25 -41.14
CA VAL A 710 -27.61 10.14 -41.76
C VAL A 710 -27.52 11.54 -41.11
N LEU A 711 -26.51 12.35 -41.45
CA LEU A 711 -26.17 13.59 -40.73
C LEU A 711 -27.33 14.55 -40.42
N ALA A 712 -28.39 14.58 -41.23
CA ALA A 712 -29.61 15.36 -40.97
C ALA A 712 -30.37 14.95 -39.69
N GLN A 713 -30.08 13.78 -39.13
CA GLN A 713 -30.66 13.26 -37.89
C GLN A 713 -29.68 13.33 -36.71
N TRP A 714 -28.43 13.73 -36.97
CA TRP A 714 -27.37 13.82 -35.97
C TRP A 714 -27.10 15.26 -35.57
N TYR A 715 -26.71 15.46 -34.32
CA TYR A 715 -26.47 16.75 -33.68
C TYR A 715 -25.13 16.75 -32.97
N ASN A 716 -24.57 17.94 -32.77
CA ASN A 716 -23.41 18.14 -31.90
C ASN A 716 -23.82 17.94 -30.43
N LEU A 717 -22.86 17.51 -29.61
CA LEU A 717 -23.07 17.24 -28.17
C LEU A 717 -23.72 18.43 -27.44
N ASN A 718 -24.90 18.21 -26.84
CA ASN A 718 -25.67 19.22 -26.11
C ASN A 718 -26.06 20.46 -26.95
N LYS A 719 -26.16 20.34 -28.29
CA LYS A 719 -26.48 21.46 -29.18
C LYS A 719 -27.79 21.28 -29.94
N LYS A 720 -28.32 22.41 -30.40
CA LYS A 720 -29.50 22.49 -31.26
C LYS A 720 -29.18 22.19 -32.72
N ASP A 721 -27.97 22.54 -33.14
CA ASP A 721 -27.51 22.46 -34.52
C ASP A 721 -27.16 21.03 -34.92
N ASN A 722 -27.56 20.67 -36.14
CA ASN A 722 -27.16 19.40 -36.75
C ASN A 722 -25.65 19.33 -36.96
N ALA A 723 -25.11 18.12 -36.87
CA ALA A 723 -23.72 17.85 -37.14
C ALA A 723 -23.38 18.14 -38.60
N LYS A 724 -22.27 18.86 -38.82
CA LYS A 724 -21.79 19.21 -40.16
C LYS A 724 -20.95 18.11 -40.79
N ALA A 725 -20.38 17.23 -39.96
CA ALA A 725 -19.55 16.10 -40.37
C ALA A 725 -19.68 14.95 -39.35
N ASP A 726 -19.30 13.74 -39.76
CA ASP A 726 -19.43 12.52 -38.93
C ASP A 726 -18.65 12.59 -37.60
N GLY A 727 -17.57 13.36 -37.57
CA GLY A 727 -16.77 13.61 -36.35
C GLY A 727 -17.52 14.42 -35.29
N ASP A 728 -18.38 15.34 -35.73
CA ASP A 728 -19.21 16.21 -34.88
C ASP A 728 -20.57 15.58 -34.55
N ALA A 729 -20.88 14.43 -35.16
CA ALA A 729 -22.14 13.72 -34.97
C ALA A 729 -22.11 12.91 -33.67
N ASP A 730 -22.43 13.58 -32.56
CA ASP A 730 -22.38 13.06 -31.20
C ASP A 730 -23.70 12.44 -30.74
N GLU A 731 -24.82 13.00 -31.19
CA GLU A 731 -26.12 12.69 -30.59
C GLU A 731 -27.24 12.57 -31.63
N VAL A 732 -28.24 11.76 -31.29
CA VAL A 732 -29.50 11.63 -32.03
C VAL A 732 -30.66 11.91 -31.08
N ARG A 733 -31.83 12.22 -31.65
CA ARG A 733 -33.04 12.53 -30.89
C ARG A 733 -34.16 11.54 -31.23
N ILE A 734 -34.89 11.11 -30.21
CA ILE A 734 -36.10 10.31 -30.34
C ILE A 734 -37.28 11.17 -29.93
N ASN A 735 -38.25 11.26 -30.84
CA ASN A 735 -39.55 11.86 -30.61
C ASN A 735 -40.64 10.79 -30.79
N VAL A 736 -41.80 11.05 -30.22
CA VAL A 736 -43.02 10.26 -30.48
C VAL A 736 -43.48 10.41 -31.93
N PRO A 737 -44.30 9.47 -32.45
CA PRO A 737 -44.87 9.59 -33.78
C PRO A 737 -45.66 10.89 -33.98
N VAL A 738 -45.91 11.22 -35.25
CA VAL A 738 -46.78 12.34 -35.59
C VAL A 738 -48.23 11.88 -35.63
N PRO A 739 -49.19 12.70 -35.17
CA PRO A 739 -50.61 12.42 -35.34
C PRO A 739 -50.93 12.19 -36.83
N THR A 740 -51.76 11.20 -37.12
CA THR A 740 -52.27 10.95 -38.47
C THR A 740 -53.79 10.85 -38.46
N ARG A 741 -54.42 11.02 -39.64
CA ARG A 741 -55.88 10.85 -39.76
C ARG A 741 -56.37 9.42 -39.50
N ALA A 742 -55.51 8.43 -39.70
CA ALA A 742 -55.82 7.02 -39.48
C ALA A 742 -55.61 6.61 -38.02
N ASP A 743 -54.68 7.29 -37.34
CA ASP A 743 -54.22 6.96 -35.99
C ASP A 743 -54.05 8.27 -35.18
N ASN A 744 -55.13 8.64 -34.48
CA ASN A 744 -55.24 9.87 -33.67
C ASN A 744 -55.21 9.55 -32.17
N GLU A 745 -54.40 8.57 -31.79
CA GLU A 745 -54.15 8.18 -30.40
C GLU A 745 -52.65 7.91 -30.22
N LEU A 746 -52.06 8.39 -29.12
CA LEU A 746 -50.70 8.09 -28.73
C LEU A 746 -50.71 7.08 -27.57
N THR A 747 -50.04 5.96 -27.77
CA THR A 747 -49.89 4.88 -26.80
C THR A 747 -48.54 4.93 -26.09
N THR A 748 -48.46 4.33 -24.91
CA THR A 748 -47.25 4.35 -24.06
C THR A 748 -46.09 3.53 -24.64
N THR A 749 -46.32 2.76 -25.70
CA THR A 749 -45.30 1.94 -26.39
C THR A 749 -44.64 2.62 -27.59
N GLU A 750 -45.18 3.74 -28.06
CA GLU A 750 -44.75 4.40 -29.29
C GLU A 750 -43.45 5.23 -29.16
N PHE A 751 -42.91 5.33 -27.95
CA PHE A 751 -41.60 5.93 -27.68
C PHE A 751 -40.46 4.91 -27.89
N THR A 752 -40.47 4.26 -29.06
CA THR A 752 -39.52 3.21 -29.47
C THR A 752 -38.88 3.56 -30.82
N ARG A 753 -37.59 3.30 -31.00
CA ARG A 753 -36.88 3.54 -32.28
C ARG A 753 -35.81 2.47 -32.53
N ASP A 754 -35.67 2.02 -33.76
CA ASP A 754 -34.49 1.26 -34.19
C ASP A 754 -33.32 2.22 -34.41
N LEU A 755 -32.22 2.00 -33.67
CA LEU A 755 -31.00 2.81 -33.75
C LEU A 755 -30.28 2.69 -35.11
N HIS A 756 -30.53 1.62 -35.87
CA HIS A 756 -29.99 1.47 -37.21
C HIS A 756 -30.52 2.53 -38.18
N ASN A 757 -31.72 3.08 -37.94
CA ASN A 757 -32.32 4.13 -38.79
C ASN A 757 -31.48 5.42 -38.87
N TYR A 758 -30.55 5.62 -37.94
CA TYR A 758 -29.64 6.77 -37.94
C TYR A 758 -28.44 6.61 -38.87
N PHE A 759 -28.34 5.46 -39.55
CA PHE A 759 -27.27 5.11 -40.50
C PHE A 759 -27.86 4.86 -41.88
N LEU A 760 -27.09 5.17 -42.94
CA LEU A 760 -27.51 4.96 -44.32
C LEU A 760 -27.87 3.50 -44.57
N ASP A 761 -28.94 3.29 -45.33
CA ASP A 761 -29.52 1.98 -45.66
C ASP A 761 -29.93 1.14 -44.43
N ASN A 762 -30.04 1.75 -43.25
CA ASN A 762 -30.22 1.08 -41.96
C ASN A 762 -29.10 0.05 -41.68
N THR A 763 -27.89 0.32 -42.18
CA THR A 763 -26.75 -0.58 -42.05
C THR A 763 -25.65 0.01 -41.15
N LEU A 764 -25.30 -0.74 -40.12
CA LEU A 764 -24.13 -0.48 -39.29
C LEU A 764 -23.43 -1.81 -39.00
N SER A 765 -22.14 -1.89 -39.32
CA SER A 765 -21.32 -3.07 -39.11
C SER A 765 -19.90 -2.66 -38.71
N TYR A 766 -18.98 -3.62 -38.69
CA TYR A 766 -17.56 -3.38 -38.51
C TYR A 766 -16.76 -4.07 -39.62
N LYS A 767 -15.57 -3.55 -39.88
CA LYS A 767 -14.58 -4.15 -40.77
C LYS A 767 -13.31 -4.41 -39.98
N LEU A 768 -12.76 -5.61 -40.13
CA LEU A 768 -11.45 -5.94 -39.56
C LEU A 768 -10.36 -5.19 -40.32
N ASN A 769 -9.37 -4.69 -39.60
CA ASN A 769 -8.24 -3.99 -40.22
C ASN A 769 -7.29 -4.95 -40.94
N ASP A 770 -7.24 -6.23 -40.51
CA ASP A 770 -6.50 -7.32 -41.14
C ASP A 770 -7.42 -8.56 -41.28
N GLU A 771 -8.30 -8.54 -42.28
CA GLU A 771 -9.29 -9.60 -42.45
C GLU A 771 -8.68 -10.93 -42.91
N GLU A 772 -7.52 -10.91 -43.57
CA GLU A 772 -6.85 -12.10 -44.10
C GLU A 772 -6.41 -13.03 -42.95
N HIS A 773 -5.77 -12.47 -41.93
CA HIS A 773 -5.29 -13.24 -40.79
C HIS A 773 -6.36 -13.49 -39.71
N PHE A 774 -7.41 -12.66 -39.65
CA PHE A 774 -8.47 -12.71 -38.63
C PHE A 774 -9.85 -13.11 -39.18
N SER A 775 -9.88 -13.95 -40.21
CA SER A 775 -11.09 -14.34 -40.93
C SER A 775 -12.22 -14.94 -40.07
N ALA A 776 -11.92 -15.61 -38.96
CA ALA A 776 -12.94 -16.17 -38.04
C ALA A 776 -13.70 -15.08 -37.26
N LEU A 777 -13.12 -13.88 -37.16
CA LEU A 777 -13.69 -12.73 -36.45
C LEU A 777 -14.48 -11.80 -37.37
N LYS A 778 -14.57 -12.12 -38.66
CA LYS A 778 -15.28 -11.30 -39.66
C LYS A 778 -16.76 -11.16 -39.29
N ALA A 779 -17.32 -9.99 -39.60
CA ALA A 779 -18.74 -9.72 -39.43
C ALA A 779 -19.59 -10.80 -40.13
N SER A 780 -20.55 -11.36 -39.39
CA SER A 780 -21.42 -12.45 -39.83
C SER A 780 -22.76 -12.39 -39.10
N ALA A 781 -23.64 -13.39 -39.32
CA ALA A 781 -24.88 -13.50 -38.55
C ALA A 781 -24.64 -13.72 -37.04
N THR A 782 -23.47 -14.27 -36.68
CA THR A 782 -23.06 -14.51 -35.29
C THR A 782 -22.21 -13.37 -34.76
N ASN A 783 -21.20 -12.93 -35.53
CA ASN A 783 -20.31 -11.85 -35.15
C ASN A 783 -20.88 -10.52 -35.64
N LYS A 784 -21.57 -9.78 -34.77
CA LYS A 784 -22.26 -8.56 -35.16
C LYS A 784 -21.91 -7.40 -34.26
N LEU A 785 -21.96 -6.20 -34.82
CA LEU A 785 -21.91 -4.98 -34.02
C LEU A 785 -23.22 -4.85 -33.25
N VAL A 786 -23.12 -4.59 -31.95
CA VAL A 786 -24.25 -4.38 -31.06
C VAL A 786 -24.14 -3.04 -30.35
N PHE A 787 -25.28 -2.45 -30.07
CA PHE A 787 -25.40 -1.29 -29.21
C PHE A 787 -25.47 -1.76 -27.74
N LYS A 788 -24.82 -1.04 -26.83
CA LYS A 788 -24.93 -1.23 -25.38
C LYS A 788 -24.98 0.12 -24.68
N PHE A 789 -25.68 0.22 -23.57
CA PHE A 789 -25.57 1.39 -22.71
C PHE A 789 -24.22 1.45 -22.03
N ILE A 790 -23.67 2.66 -21.93
CA ILE A 790 -22.42 2.97 -21.24
C ILE A 790 -22.68 4.09 -20.23
N THR A 791 -21.70 4.37 -19.37
CA THR A 791 -21.81 5.46 -18.41
C THR A 791 -21.34 6.80 -19.01
N PRO A 792 -21.87 7.94 -18.53
CA PRO A 792 -21.32 9.25 -18.88
C PRO A 792 -19.87 9.39 -18.39
N SER A 793 -18.99 9.86 -19.27
CA SER A 793 -17.57 10.04 -18.99
C SER A 793 -16.97 11.18 -19.81
N THR A 794 -16.17 12.01 -19.14
CA THR A 794 -15.33 13.02 -19.80
C THR A 794 -14.20 12.38 -20.60
N THR A 795 -13.75 11.18 -20.22
CA THR A 795 -12.68 10.44 -20.91
C THR A 795 -13.17 9.82 -22.21
N THR A 796 -14.36 9.22 -22.19
CA THR A 796 -15.03 8.76 -23.42
C THR A 796 -15.44 9.94 -24.30
N GLY A 797 -15.73 11.09 -23.70
CA GLY A 797 -16.18 12.30 -24.37
C GLY A 797 -17.69 12.34 -24.63
N ASN A 798 -18.43 11.34 -24.13
CA ASN A 798 -19.89 11.25 -24.28
C ASN A 798 -20.67 12.16 -23.32
N ALA A 799 -20.00 12.75 -22.32
CA ALA A 799 -20.59 13.73 -21.42
C ALA A 799 -19.54 14.73 -20.93
N THR A 800 -20.00 15.89 -20.45
CA THR A 800 -19.13 16.88 -19.79
C THR A 800 -18.88 16.59 -18.30
N PHE A 801 -19.33 15.43 -17.82
CA PHE A 801 -19.17 14.96 -16.45
C PHE A 801 -18.90 13.45 -16.41
N ASN A 802 -18.40 12.95 -15.29
CA ASN A 802 -18.22 11.52 -15.05
C ASN A 802 -19.33 10.97 -14.16
N ALA A 803 -19.76 9.74 -14.43
CA ALA A 803 -20.44 8.93 -13.43
C ALA A 803 -19.58 8.80 -12.15
N ALA A 804 -20.21 8.54 -11.02
CA ALA A 804 -19.54 8.19 -9.78
C ALA A 804 -18.77 6.87 -9.92
N GLU A 805 -17.86 6.57 -9.00
CA GLU A 805 -17.03 5.35 -9.02
C GLU A 805 -17.85 4.05 -9.08
N ASP A 806 -19.07 4.05 -8.52
CA ASP A 806 -19.99 2.91 -8.55
C ASP A 806 -20.80 2.79 -9.86
N GLY A 807 -20.51 3.64 -10.84
CA GLY A 807 -21.16 3.71 -12.15
C GLY A 807 -22.50 4.46 -12.17
N THR A 808 -22.84 5.18 -11.09
CA THR A 808 -24.13 5.91 -11.00
C THR A 808 -24.02 7.38 -11.41
N TRP A 809 -25.13 7.97 -11.85
CA TRP A 809 -25.22 9.41 -12.10
C TRP A 809 -26.63 9.95 -11.81
N THR A 810 -26.77 11.26 -11.63
CA THR A 810 -28.04 11.88 -11.23
C THR A 810 -28.70 12.66 -12.35
N VAL A 811 -30.03 12.57 -12.42
CA VAL A 811 -30.91 13.41 -13.25
C VAL A 811 -31.99 14.06 -12.40
N GLN A 812 -32.61 15.12 -12.90
CA GLN A 812 -33.71 15.81 -12.22
C GLN A 812 -35.05 15.47 -12.89
N GLY A 813 -36.11 15.40 -12.09
CA GLY A 813 -37.49 15.34 -12.56
C GLY A 813 -38.17 16.70 -12.50
N TYR A 814 -39.28 16.83 -13.22
CA TYR A 814 -40.13 18.01 -13.25
C TYR A 814 -40.57 18.47 -11.85
N THR A 815 -40.87 17.52 -10.95
CA THR A 815 -41.25 17.78 -9.55
C THR A 815 -40.14 18.36 -8.68
N GLY A 816 -38.91 18.44 -9.19
CA GLY A 816 -37.71 18.76 -8.40
C GLY A 816 -37.09 17.53 -7.71
N THR A 817 -37.65 16.33 -7.92
CA THR A 817 -37.07 15.09 -7.41
C THR A 817 -35.78 14.76 -8.15
N THR A 818 -34.70 14.48 -7.42
CA THR A 818 -33.46 13.95 -7.99
C THR A 818 -33.53 12.42 -8.08
N TYR A 819 -33.19 11.86 -9.24
CA TYR A 819 -33.14 10.42 -9.47
C TYR A 819 -31.69 9.98 -9.72
N THR A 820 -31.30 8.85 -9.13
CA THR A 820 -29.99 8.22 -9.40
C THR A 820 -30.18 7.08 -10.38
N LEU A 821 -29.40 7.10 -11.45
CA LEU A 821 -29.44 6.13 -12.55
C LEU A 821 -28.20 5.25 -12.56
N LYS A 822 -28.34 4.04 -13.10
CA LYS A 822 -27.24 3.09 -13.31
C LYS A 822 -27.49 2.26 -14.56
N VAL A 823 -26.43 1.93 -15.32
CA VAL A 823 -26.50 0.94 -16.39
C VAL A 823 -26.58 -0.46 -15.76
N ALA A 824 -27.54 -1.28 -16.20
CA ALA A 824 -27.64 -2.67 -15.77
C ALA A 824 -26.41 -3.49 -16.19
N ALA A 825 -26.06 -4.53 -15.44
CA ALA A 825 -24.83 -5.31 -15.68
C ALA A 825 -24.75 -5.94 -17.09
N ASN A 826 -25.88 -6.20 -17.73
CA ASN A 826 -25.94 -6.71 -19.10
C ASN A 826 -25.69 -5.64 -20.19
N GLY A 827 -25.68 -4.35 -19.82
CA GLY A 827 -25.54 -3.22 -20.74
C GLY A 827 -26.80 -2.90 -21.56
N ASN A 828 -27.95 -3.49 -21.26
CA ASN A 828 -29.15 -3.41 -22.10
C ASN A 828 -30.30 -2.60 -21.48
N SER A 829 -30.15 -2.09 -20.26
CA SER A 829 -31.09 -1.11 -19.69
C SER A 829 -30.38 -0.08 -18.81
N ILE A 830 -31.01 1.10 -18.70
CA ILE A 830 -30.67 2.08 -17.68
C ILE A 830 -31.78 2.05 -16.63
N GLN A 831 -31.39 1.97 -15.36
CA GLN A 831 -32.26 1.75 -14.23
C GLN A 831 -32.24 2.93 -13.27
N ILE A 832 -33.41 3.28 -12.74
CA ILE A 832 -33.53 4.13 -11.56
C ILE A 832 -33.20 3.26 -10.35
N VAL A 833 -32.16 3.63 -9.61
CA VAL A 833 -31.71 2.92 -8.40
C VAL A 833 -32.01 3.69 -7.12
N LYS A 834 -32.21 5.01 -7.20
CA LYS A 834 -32.67 5.85 -6.09
C LYS A 834 -33.63 6.94 -6.54
N LYS A 835 -34.58 7.27 -5.66
CA LYS A 835 -35.47 8.43 -5.76
C LYS A 835 -35.24 9.31 -4.53
N GLY A 836 -34.68 10.51 -4.74
CA GLY A 836 -34.08 11.28 -3.65
C GLY A 836 -32.95 10.49 -2.98
N ASN A 837 -33.04 10.31 -1.67
CA ASN A 837 -32.09 9.52 -0.90
C ASN A 837 -32.51 8.05 -0.73
N ASP A 838 -33.74 7.70 -1.13
CA ASP A 838 -34.30 6.37 -0.93
C ASP A 838 -33.92 5.42 -2.07
N ALA A 839 -33.41 4.24 -1.73
CA ALA A 839 -33.21 3.17 -2.71
C ALA A 839 -34.55 2.66 -3.22
N VAL A 840 -34.62 2.33 -4.51
CA VAL A 840 -35.81 1.74 -5.13
C VAL A 840 -35.49 0.38 -5.73
N ASN A 841 -36.50 -0.48 -5.87
CA ASN A 841 -36.38 -1.71 -6.65
C ASN A 841 -36.06 -1.32 -8.09
N ASN A 842 -34.83 -1.52 -8.53
CA ASN A 842 -34.30 -1.11 -9.84
C ASN A 842 -35.37 -1.14 -10.94
N LYS A 843 -35.81 0.05 -11.38
CA LYS A 843 -36.83 0.20 -12.42
C LYS A 843 -36.18 0.65 -13.71
N ASP A 844 -36.38 -0.07 -14.79
CA ASP A 844 -35.89 0.35 -16.11
C ASP A 844 -36.58 1.66 -16.53
N ILE A 845 -35.80 2.64 -16.99
CA ILE A 845 -36.31 3.86 -17.64
C ILE A 845 -36.13 3.80 -19.16
N VAL A 846 -35.11 3.09 -19.63
CA VAL A 846 -34.89 2.82 -21.05
C VAL A 846 -34.28 1.44 -21.22
N THR A 847 -34.74 0.72 -22.23
CA THR A 847 -34.27 -0.63 -22.58
C THR A 847 -33.81 -0.67 -24.02
N LEU A 848 -32.88 -1.57 -24.32
CA LEU A 848 -32.31 -1.82 -25.63
C LEU A 848 -32.35 -3.33 -25.92
N ASP A 849 -32.94 -3.71 -27.06
CA ASP A 849 -32.98 -5.11 -27.48
C ASP A 849 -31.79 -5.50 -28.39
N GLN A 850 -31.68 -6.80 -28.70
CA GLN A 850 -30.62 -7.33 -29.55
C GLN A 850 -30.73 -6.95 -31.03
N ALA A 851 -31.87 -6.40 -31.44
CA ALA A 851 -32.11 -5.90 -32.80
C ALA A 851 -31.74 -4.40 -32.91
N GLY A 852 -31.38 -3.74 -31.80
CA GLY A 852 -31.05 -2.32 -31.77
C GLY A 852 -32.25 -1.40 -31.54
N ASN A 853 -33.41 -1.94 -31.15
CA ASN A 853 -34.54 -1.12 -30.77
C ASN A 853 -34.36 -0.59 -29.35
N ILE A 854 -34.31 0.73 -29.23
CA ILE A 854 -34.33 1.43 -27.96
C ILE A 854 -35.76 1.87 -27.63
N LYS A 855 -36.19 1.64 -26.38
CA LYS A 855 -37.55 1.92 -25.89
C LYS A 855 -37.51 2.68 -24.58
N PHE A 856 -38.24 3.80 -24.51
CA PHE A 856 -38.52 4.49 -23.25
C PHE A 856 -39.59 3.71 -22.46
N VAL A 857 -39.33 3.43 -21.19
CA VAL A 857 -40.21 2.62 -20.34
C VAL A 857 -41.13 3.56 -19.55
N GLU A 858 -42.38 3.65 -19.99
CA GLU A 858 -43.39 4.51 -19.37
C GLU A 858 -43.66 4.12 -17.91
N SER A 859 -43.54 5.10 -17.02
CA SER A 859 -43.84 4.99 -15.59
C SER A 859 -43.93 6.38 -14.98
N ALA A 860 -44.53 6.54 -13.80
CA ALA A 860 -44.63 7.84 -13.14
C ALA A 860 -43.27 8.50 -12.86
N ASP A 861 -42.24 7.71 -12.53
CA ASP A 861 -40.87 8.21 -12.29
C ASP A 861 -40.18 8.57 -13.62
N ALA A 862 -40.39 7.79 -14.69
CA ALA A 862 -39.86 8.08 -16.02
C ALA A 862 -40.50 9.33 -16.65
N ASP A 863 -41.82 9.48 -16.51
CA ASP A 863 -42.55 10.68 -16.94
C ASP A 863 -41.99 11.93 -16.25
N ASP A 864 -41.75 11.87 -14.94
CA ASP A 864 -41.19 12.99 -14.18
C ASP A 864 -39.82 13.41 -14.73
N ILE A 865 -38.94 12.44 -15.04
CA ILE A 865 -37.61 12.67 -15.64
C ILE A 865 -37.73 13.24 -17.06
N LEU A 866 -38.59 12.67 -17.91
CA LEU A 866 -38.79 13.13 -19.29
C LEU A 866 -39.25 14.59 -19.33
N ASN A 867 -40.09 15.00 -18.39
CA ASN A 867 -40.73 16.32 -18.37
C ASN A 867 -39.92 17.43 -17.68
N TYR A 868 -38.71 17.16 -17.17
CA TYR A 868 -37.90 18.12 -16.40
C TYR A 868 -37.67 19.47 -17.10
N ARG A 869 -37.42 19.43 -18.41
CA ARG A 869 -37.21 20.63 -19.25
C ARG A 869 -37.90 20.50 -20.61
N GLY A 870 -38.05 21.63 -21.28
CA GLY A 870 -38.64 21.71 -22.62
C GLY A 870 -37.92 20.99 -23.72
N HIS A 871 -38.64 20.73 -24.80
CA HIS A 871 -38.07 20.07 -25.98
C HIS A 871 -36.96 20.89 -26.65
N LYS A 872 -36.80 22.17 -26.27
CA LYS A 872 -35.77 23.10 -26.74
C LYS A 872 -34.60 23.25 -25.77
N GLU A 873 -34.70 22.70 -24.58
CA GLU A 873 -33.74 22.80 -23.48
C GLU A 873 -32.88 21.54 -23.50
N LEU A 874 -31.89 21.60 -24.39
CA LEU A 874 -31.04 20.47 -24.78
C LEU A 874 -29.63 20.56 -24.16
N GLY A 875 -29.46 21.39 -23.13
CA GLY A 875 -28.24 21.44 -22.35
C GLY A 875 -27.95 20.12 -21.64
N GLU A 876 -26.75 20.04 -21.06
CA GLU A 876 -26.32 18.89 -20.29
C GLU A 876 -27.29 18.66 -19.12
N ARG A 877 -27.80 17.42 -18.98
CA ARG A 877 -28.79 17.00 -17.97
C ARG A 877 -30.14 17.76 -18.00
N GLU A 878 -30.45 18.50 -19.06
CA GLU A 878 -31.77 19.13 -19.24
C GLU A 878 -32.78 18.17 -19.87
N THR A 879 -32.36 17.44 -20.90
CA THR A 879 -33.15 16.39 -21.55
C THR A 879 -32.62 15.02 -21.16
N PHE A 880 -33.51 14.06 -20.87
CA PHE A 880 -33.10 12.69 -20.57
C PHE A 880 -32.25 12.12 -21.72
N THR A 881 -31.05 11.67 -21.38
CA THR A 881 -30.05 11.21 -22.34
C THR A 881 -29.60 9.80 -21.96
N ALA A 882 -29.74 8.87 -22.90
CA ALA A 882 -29.16 7.55 -22.81
C ALA A 882 -27.80 7.54 -23.54
N TYR A 883 -26.76 7.10 -22.86
CA TYR A 883 -25.40 7.05 -23.39
C TYR A 883 -25.17 5.67 -24.02
N VAL A 884 -24.91 5.62 -25.34
CA VAL A 884 -24.80 4.36 -26.10
C VAL A 884 -23.37 4.17 -26.59
N GLY A 885 -22.81 3.00 -26.32
CA GLY A 885 -21.55 2.49 -26.87
C GLY A 885 -21.77 1.39 -27.89
N LEU A 886 -20.73 1.14 -28.70
CA LEU A 886 -20.69 0.13 -29.74
C LEU A 886 -19.71 -0.97 -29.33
N ALA A 887 -20.12 -2.23 -29.48
CA ALA A 887 -19.28 -3.39 -29.21
C ALA A 887 -19.49 -4.46 -30.28
N ILE A 888 -18.49 -5.32 -30.47
CA ILE A 888 -18.64 -6.53 -31.29
C ILE A 888 -19.05 -7.67 -30.36
N ASP A 889 -20.12 -8.37 -30.71
CA ASP A 889 -20.61 -9.54 -29.99
C ASP A 889 -20.48 -10.79 -30.87
N GLY A 890 -20.37 -11.96 -30.23
CA GLY A 890 -20.24 -13.27 -30.91
C GLY A 890 -18.80 -13.71 -31.23
N THR A 891 -17.80 -12.85 -31.05
CA THR A 891 -16.39 -13.21 -31.23
C THR A 891 -15.82 -13.94 -30.00
N CYS A 892 -14.81 -14.79 -30.20
CA CYS A 892 -14.18 -15.56 -29.12
C CYS A 892 -13.47 -14.68 -28.06
N TYR A 893 -13.10 -13.44 -28.41
CA TYR A 893 -12.59 -12.42 -27.50
C TYR A 893 -13.07 -11.02 -27.91
N THR A 894 -12.89 -10.04 -27.03
CA THR A 894 -13.25 -8.64 -27.31
C THR A 894 -12.30 -8.00 -28.32
N VAL A 895 -12.81 -7.79 -29.53
CA VAL A 895 -12.11 -7.08 -30.60
C VAL A 895 -12.26 -5.57 -30.38
N PRO A 896 -11.16 -4.81 -30.20
CA PRO A 896 -11.23 -3.37 -30.04
C PRO A 896 -11.67 -2.69 -31.34
N LEU A 897 -12.55 -1.70 -31.19
CA LEU A 897 -13.02 -0.84 -32.27
C LEU A 897 -12.25 0.48 -32.28
N ASN A 898 -11.73 0.85 -33.44
CA ASN A 898 -11.07 2.13 -33.68
C ASN A 898 -12.09 3.23 -34.02
N GLY A 899 -11.78 4.46 -33.61
CA GLY A 899 -12.59 5.64 -33.88
C GLY A 899 -13.62 5.93 -32.78
N LYS A 900 -14.67 6.68 -33.14
CA LYS A 900 -15.72 7.10 -32.19
C LYS A 900 -16.73 5.97 -32.00
N THR A 901 -16.62 5.26 -30.88
CA THR A 901 -17.41 4.06 -30.57
C THR A 901 -18.63 4.33 -29.70
N TRP A 902 -19.11 5.57 -29.68
CA TRP A 902 -20.26 5.98 -28.88
C TRP A 902 -21.07 7.07 -29.58
N PHE A 903 -22.32 7.20 -29.15
CA PHE A 903 -23.18 8.35 -29.40
C PHE A 903 -24.28 8.43 -28.33
N ASN A 904 -24.88 9.60 -28.16
CA ASN A 904 -25.96 9.79 -27.19
C ASN A 904 -27.33 9.77 -27.86
N VAL A 905 -28.32 9.29 -27.13
CA VAL A 905 -29.71 9.27 -27.55
C VAL A 905 -30.53 10.13 -26.60
N ARG A 906 -31.08 11.25 -27.10
CA ARG A 906 -31.93 12.14 -26.33
C ARG A 906 -33.40 11.81 -26.52
N PHE A 907 -34.11 11.71 -25.41
CA PHE A 907 -35.56 11.54 -25.39
C PHE A 907 -36.21 12.90 -25.25
N VAL A 908 -36.72 13.43 -26.35
CA VAL A 908 -37.30 14.78 -26.40
C VAL A 908 -38.73 14.70 -25.89
N ARG A 909 -39.08 15.56 -24.91
CA ARG A 909 -40.44 15.54 -24.37
C ARG A 909 -41.48 15.87 -25.45
N PRO A 910 -42.65 15.21 -25.49
CA PRO A 910 -43.65 15.44 -26.53
C PRO A 910 -44.30 16.82 -26.52
N LEU A 911 -44.55 17.40 -25.34
CA LEU A 911 -45.36 18.61 -25.17
C LEU A 911 -44.71 19.64 -24.22
N ASP A 912 -44.86 20.91 -24.57
CA ASP A 912 -44.52 22.08 -23.78
C ASP A 912 -45.78 22.87 -23.38
N LEU A 913 -45.89 23.20 -22.10
CA LEU A 913 -46.90 24.14 -21.59
C LEU A 913 -46.29 25.54 -21.42
N THR A 914 -46.84 26.55 -22.10
CA THR A 914 -46.37 27.94 -22.03
C THR A 914 -47.52 28.94 -21.82
N GLN A 915 -47.21 30.18 -21.42
CA GLN A 915 -48.23 31.22 -21.24
C GLN A 915 -48.68 31.77 -22.62
N PRO A 916 -49.99 32.02 -22.83
CA PRO A 916 -50.52 32.66 -24.02
C PRO A 916 -50.52 34.18 -23.85
N LYS A 917 -51.21 34.89 -24.76
CA LYS A 917 -51.46 36.35 -24.66
C LYS A 917 -52.21 36.70 -23.34
N PRO A 918 -52.11 37.95 -22.83
CA PRO A 918 -52.77 38.37 -21.59
C PRO A 918 -54.28 38.12 -21.63
N ALA A 919 -54.81 37.47 -20.59
CA ALA A 919 -56.25 37.35 -20.37
C ALA A 919 -56.73 38.50 -19.46
N GLU A 920 -57.92 39.05 -19.73
CA GLU A 920 -58.46 40.19 -18.99
C GLU A 920 -59.91 39.98 -18.56
N VAL A 921 -60.25 40.46 -17.35
CA VAL A 921 -61.62 40.58 -16.86
C VAL A 921 -61.86 41.98 -16.29
N LYS A 922 -63.10 42.43 -16.20
CA LYS A 922 -63.45 43.75 -15.65
C LYS A 922 -63.71 43.71 -14.15
N ASP A 923 -63.37 44.76 -13.42
CA ASP A 923 -63.69 44.92 -12.01
C ASP A 923 -65.18 45.28 -11.77
N ALA A 924 -65.71 44.91 -10.61
CA ALA A 924 -67.10 45.12 -10.16
C ALA A 924 -68.18 44.76 -11.21
N PRO A 925 -68.18 43.55 -11.80
CA PRO A 925 -69.19 43.19 -12.78
C PRO A 925 -70.55 42.96 -12.11
N ASN A 926 -71.64 43.37 -12.78
CA ASN A 926 -73.01 43.08 -12.31
C ASN A 926 -73.29 41.56 -12.30
N GLU A 927 -72.70 40.84 -13.26
CA GLU A 927 -72.85 39.40 -13.47
C GLU A 927 -71.50 38.67 -13.35
N TRP A 928 -71.53 37.34 -13.24
CA TRP A 928 -70.31 36.52 -13.29
C TRP A 928 -69.63 36.61 -14.67
N GLN A 929 -68.30 36.74 -14.69
CA GLN A 929 -67.49 36.68 -15.91
C GLN A 929 -66.84 35.29 -16.04
N ASN A 930 -66.93 34.67 -17.21
CA ASN A 930 -66.31 33.38 -17.49
C ASN A 930 -64.85 33.55 -17.95
N ILE A 931 -63.98 32.68 -17.45
CA ILE A 931 -62.58 32.57 -17.83
C ILE A 931 -62.37 31.14 -18.39
N ASP A 932 -62.07 31.04 -19.69
CA ASP A 932 -61.74 29.77 -20.36
C ASP A 932 -60.29 29.38 -20.02
N VAL A 933 -60.12 28.34 -19.19
CA VAL A 933 -58.81 27.88 -18.72
C VAL A 933 -57.93 27.42 -19.88
N ALA A 934 -58.52 26.86 -20.94
CA ALA A 934 -57.75 26.42 -22.09
C ALA A 934 -57.20 27.60 -22.91
N SER A 935 -57.81 28.79 -22.79
CA SER A 935 -57.28 30.04 -23.36
C SER A 935 -56.17 30.68 -22.52
N LEU A 936 -55.97 30.19 -21.28
CA LEU A 936 -54.94 30.68 -20.36
C LEU A 936 -53.59 29.99 -20.54
N VAL A 937 -53.47 29.01 -21.42
CA VAL A 937 -52.21 28.32 -21.76
C VAL A 937 -52.05 28.15 -23.27
N THR A 938 -50.80 28.00 -23.73
CA THR A 938 -50.48 27.50 -25.07
C THR A 938 -49.77 26.16 -24.89
N VAL A 939 -50.23 25.11 -25.58
CA VAL A 939 -49.53 23.82 -25.62
C VAL A 939 -48.87 23.67 -26.98
N ASN A 940 -47.56 23.46 -27.00
CA ASN A 940 -46.81 23.19 -28.22
C ASN A 940 -46.31 21.76 -28.21
N ASP A 941 -46.32 21.07 -29.35
CA ASP A 941 -45.64 19.78 -29.45
C ASP A 941 -44.18 19.92 -29.86
N TRP A 942 -43.44 18.82 -29.86
CA TRP A 942 -42.02 18.77 -30.23
C TRP A 942 -41.69 19.31 -31.64
N ARG A 943 -42.70 19.53 -32.49
CA ARG A 943 -42.58 20.12 -33.84
C ARG A 943 -42.84 21.64 -33.85
N ASP A 944 -43.09 22.23 -32.69
CA ASP A 944 -43.59 23.60 -32.52
C ASP A 944 -45.00 23.83 -33.11
N TYR A 945 -45.83 22.79 -33.17
CA TYR A 945 -47.22 22.94 -33.59
C TYR A 945 -48.07 23.28 -32.38
N VAL A 946 -49.07 24.14 -32.55
CA VAL A 946 -49.91 24.63 -31.44
C VAL A 946 -51.13 23.73 -31.29
N GLY A 947 -51.34 23.20 -30.10
CA GLY A 947 -52.51 22.38 -29.81
C GLY A 947 -53.75 23.25 -29.64
N ASP A 948 -54.88 22.74 -30.11
CA ASP A 948 -56.18 23.43 -30.02
C ASP A 948 -57.23 22.46 -29.45
N PRO A 949 -57.78 22.74 -28.25
CA PRO A 949 -58.72 21.84 -27.56
C PRO A 949 -60.07 21.73 -28.28
N LYS A 950 -60.37 22.64 -29.22
CA LYS A 950 -61.60 22.69 -30.01
C LYS A 950 -61.37 22.16 -31.44
N ASN A 951 -60.18 21.63 -31.72
CA ASN A 951 -59.80 21.15 -33.03
C ASN A 951 -60.41 19.76 -33.32
N GLY A 952 -61.26 19.68 -34.34
CA GLY A 952 -61.91 18.44 -34.77
C GLY A 952 -61.23 17.74 -35.95
N ASN A 953 -59.97 18.05 -36.24
CA ASN A 953 -59.29 17.64 -37.48
C ASN A 953 -58.72 16.20 -37.45
N LYS A 954 -58.94 15.45 -36.36
CA LYS A 954 -58.54 14.04 -36.18
C LYS A 954 -57.07 13.78 -36.49
N GLY A 955 -56.16 14.64 -36.02
CA GLY A 955 -54.72 14.47 -36.22
C GLY A 955 -54.18 15.01 -37.55
N ALA A 956 -54.98 15.74 -38.34
CA ALA A 956 -54.48 16.42 -39.53
C ALA A 956 -53.56 17.61 -39.16
N ASN A 957 -52.41 17.74 -39.82
CA ASN A 957 -51.44 18.81 -39.59
C ASN A 957 -51.81 20.12 -40.33
N GLU A 958 -53.05 20.61 -40.16
CA GLU A 958 -53.54 21.82 -40.83
C GLU A 958 -53.17 23.08 -40.05
N GLY A 959 -52.54 24.07 -40.72
CA GLY A 959 -52.20 25.36 -40.11
C GLY A 959 -51.18 25.30 -38.96
N LYS A 960 -50.34 24.27 -38.92
CA LYS A 960 -49.41 23.97 -37.80
C LYS A 960 -50.13 23.77 -36.46
N LYS A 961 -51.29 23.13 -36.48
CA LYS A 961 -52.06 22.75 -35.29
C LYS A 961 -52.14 21.24 -35.10
N PHE A 962 -52.38 20.81 -33.87
CA PHE A 962 -52.67 19.41 -33.52
C PHE A 962 -53.91 19.28 -32.63
N ASP A 963 -54.48 18.08 -32.56
CA ASP A 963 -55.65 17.72 -31.74
C ASP A 963 -55.19 17.23 -30.36
N PHE A 964 -55.78 17.77 -29.28
CA PHE A 964 -55.48 17.38 -27.90
C PHE A 964 -55.74 15.89 -27.63
N ALA A 965 -56.69 15.28 -28.36
CA ALA A 965 -57.03 13.87 -28.20
C ALA A 965 -55.85 12.94 -28.51
N TYR A 966 -55.01 13.27 -29.50
CA TYR A 966 -53.86 12.46 -29.88
C TYR A 966 -52.91 12.21 -28.70
N TYR A 967 -52.50 13.28 -28.02
CA TYR A 967 -51.59 13.20 -26.89
C TYR A 967 -52.30 12.88 -25.56
N GLY A 968 -53.64 12.73 -25.55
CA GLY A 968 -54.44 12.55 -24.35
C GLY A 968 -54.38 13.74 -23.37
N ILE A 969 -54.33 14.97 -23.89
CA ILE A 969 -54.17 16.18 -23.06
C ILE A 969 -55.42 16.45 -22.23
N GLN A 970 -55.24 16.63 -20.93
CA GLN A 970 -56.26 17.12 -20.01
C GLN A 970 -55.73 18.35 -19.27
N LEU A 971 -56.55 19.40 -19.25
CA LEU A 971 -56.28 20.62 -18.50
C LEU A 971 -57.19 20.69 -17.28
N ALA A 972 -56.63 21.13 -16.15
CA ALA A 972 -57.36 21.34 -14.92
C ALA A 972 -56.86 22.58 -14.19
N THR A 973 -57.72 23.19 -13.38
CA THR A 973 -57.38 24.28 -12.47
C THR A 973 -58.12 24.12 -11.14
N ASP A 974 -57.66 24.81 -10.11
CA ASP A 974 -58.28 24.83 -8.78
C ASP A 974 -58.65 26.27 -8.40
N ALA A 975 -59.94 26.55 -8.37
CA ALA A 975 -60.50 27.86 -8.01
C ALA A 975 -60.06 28.34 -6.61
N THR A 976 -59.72 27.41 -5.70
CA THR A 976 -59.28 27.72 -4.33
C THR A 976 -57.77 27.97 -4.21
N ALA A 977 -57.00 27.71 -5.27
CA ALA A 977 -55.54 27.82 -5.31
C ALA A 977 -55.05 29.03 -6.13
N ILE A 978 -55.93 30.01 -6.39
CA ILE A 978 -55.61 31.21 -7.16
C ILE A 978 -55.06 32.29 -6.21
N TYR A 979 -53.90 32.84 -6.56
CA TYR A 979 -53.26 33.93 -5.83
C TYR A 979 -53.58 35.29 -6.44
N THR A 980 -53.48 36.36 -5.66
CA THR A 980 -53.73 37.72 -6.14
C THR A 980 -52.93 38.78 -5.41
N ASP A 981 -52.53 39.82 -6.14
CA ASP A 981 -51.88 41.02 -5.59
C ASP A 981 -52.88 42.11 -5.16
N ALA A 982 -54.19 41.81 -5.16
CA ALA A 982 -55.25 42.76 -4.80
C ALA A 982 -55.09 43.37 -3.39
N ALA A 983 -54.49 42.65 -2.45
CA ALA A 983 -54.19 43.14 -1.10
C ALA A 983 -53.06 44.18 -1.04
N ASN A 984 -52.22 44.25 -2.08
CA ASN A 984 -51.09 45.17 -2.12
C ASN A 984 -51.56 46.59 -2.47
N GLY A 985 -50.80 47.59 -2.04
CA GLY A 985 -50.99 48.97 -2.51
C GLY A 985 -50.79 49.07 -4.03
N VAL A 986 -51.49 49.99 -4.69
CA VAL A 986 -51.54 50.11 -6.17
C VAL A 986 -50.15 50.16 -6.83
N ASN A 987 -49.15 50.76 -6.18
CA ASN A 987 -47.78 50.86 -6.72
C ASN A 987 -46.97 49.54 -6.64
N ASN A 988 -47.50 48.52 -5.95
CA ASN A 988 -46.85 47.23 -5.68
C ASN A 988 -47.58 46.05 -6.34
N ARG A 989 -48.43 46.33 -7.34
CA ARG A 989 -49.20 45.33 -8.11
C ARG A 989 -48.59 45.10 -9.48
N ASN A 990 -47.34 44.63 -9.51
CA ASN A 990 -46.64 44.30 -10.75
C ASN A 990 -46.90 42.82 -11.10
N VAL A 991 -47.01 42.51 -12.39
CA VAL A 991 -47.14 41.12 -12.86
C VAL A 991 -45.93 40.31 -12.41
N LEU A 992 -46.19 39.26 -11.63
CA LEU A 992 -45.19 38.29 -11.20
C LEU A 992 -45.10 37.13 -12.19
N THR A 993 -43.88 36.66 -12.45
CA THR A 993 -43.61 35.51 -13.33
C THR A 993 -43.04 34.30 -12.58
N SER A 994 -42.59 34.51 -11.33
CA SER A 994 -42.01 33.49 -10.46
C SER A 994 -43.09 32.83 -9.59
N ALA A 995 -43.22 31.51 -9.67
CA ALA A 995 -44.14 30.74 -8.83
C ALA A 995 -43.89 31.01 -7.33
N ALA A 996 -42.63 31.08 -6.90
CA ALA A 996 -42.27 31.33 -5.51
C ALA A 996 -42.67 32.73 -5.00
N ASP A 997 -42.73 33.73 -5.88
CA ASP A 997 -43.19 35.07 -5.51
C ASP A 997 -44.71 35.17 -5.56
N ILE A 998 -45.34 34.45 -6.50
CA ILE A 998 -46.79 34.31 -6.58
C ILE A 998 -47.35 33.64 -5.32
N GLU A 999 -46.71 32.56 -4.84
CA GLU A 999 -47.15 31.82 -3.66
C GLU A 999 -47.02 32.59 -2.34
N LYS A 1000 -46.29 33.73 -2.33
CA LYS A 1000 -46.24 34.65 -1.17
C LYS A 1000 -47.44 35.60 -1.12
N LEU A 1001 -48.20 35.71 -2.21
CA LEU A 1001 -49.40 36.54 -2.26
C LEU A 1001 -50.55 35.88 -1.49
N TYR A 1002 -51.59 36.66 -1.23
CA TYR A 1002 -52.82 36.13 -0.65
C TYR A 1002 -53.62 35.35 -1.69
N LYS A 1003 -54.30 34.29 -1.25
CA LYS A 1003 -55.28 33.60 -2.08
C LYS A 1003 -56.51 34.47 -2.27
N THR A 1004 -57.20 34.32 -3.41
CA THR A 1004 -58.43 35.08 -3.71
C THR A 1004 -59.50 34.90 -2.63
N SER A 1005 -59.64 33.69 -2.08
CA SER A 1005 -60.56 33.38 -0.98
C SER A 1005 -60.32 34.14 0.33
N GLN A 1006 -59.13 34.75 0.49
CA GLN A 1006 -58.77 35.56 1.64
C GLN A 1006 -59.08 37.05 1.45
N ILE A 1007 -59.48 37.46 0.23
CA ILE A 1007 -59.80 38.85 -0.10
C ILE A 1007 -61.32 39.04 -0.01
N PRO A 1008 -61.84 39.82 0.96
CA PRO A 1008 -63.28 39.99 1.11
C PRO A 1008 -63.92 40.57 -0.15
N GLY A 1009 -64.95 39.89 -0.67
CA GLY A 1009 -65.70 40.31 -1.86
C GLY A 1009 -65.11 39.85 -3.20
N LEU A 1010 -63.91 39.27 -3.23
CA LEU A 1010 -63.34 38.65 -4.43
C LEU A 1010 -63.72 37.17 -4.49
N LEU A 1011 -64.56 36.79 -5.45
CA LEU A 1011 -65.12 35.45 -5.56
C LEU A 1011 -64.66 34.78 -6.86
N ILE A 1012 -64.09 33.58 -6.72
CA ILE A 1012 -63.82 32.67 -7.83
C ILE A 1012 -64.51 31.34 -7.55
N GLU A 1013 -65.25 30.82 -8.53
CA GLU A 1013 -65.80 29.47 -8.47
C GLU A 1013 -65.53 28.71 -9.77
N LYS A 1014 -65.65 27.39 -9.70
CA LYS A 1014 -65.56 26.52 -10.87
C LYS A 1014 -66.82 26.65 -11.72
N GLY A 1015 -66.65 26.71 -13.04
CA GLY A 1015 -67.73 26.72 -14.03
C GLY A 1015 -68.34 25.33 -14.25
N ALA A 1016 -68.98 25.14 -15.41
CA ALA A 1016 -69.65 23.88 -15.76
C ALA A 1016 -68.67 22.74 -16.10
N SER A 1017 -67.39 23.05 -16.35
CA SER A 1017 -66.34 22.09 -16.67
C SER A 1017 -65.05 22.37 -15.88
N ASP A 1018 -64.12 21.41 -15.85
CA ASP A 1018 -62.79 21.55 -15.23
C ASP A 1018 -61.91 22.62 -15.90
N THR A 1019 -62.31 23.10 -17.08
CA THR A 1019 -61.62 24.11 -17.87
C THR A 1019 -62.36 25.45 -17.89
N GLU A 1020 -63.29 25.69 -16.98
CA GLU A 1020 -64.04 26.95 -16.87
C GLU A 1020 -63.95 27.50 -15.44
N LEU A 1021 -63.59 28.77 -15.30
CA LEU A 1021 -63.64 29.51 -14.04
C LEU A 1021 -64.63 30.67 -14.15
N LYS A 1022 -65.28 31.03 -13.04
CA LYS A 1022 -66.16 32.18 -12.94
C LYS A 1022 -65.61 33.19 -11.95
N TYR A 1023 -65.57 34.45 -12.35
CA TYR A 1023 -65.04 35.56 -11.58
C TYR A 1023 -66.14 36.59 -11.24
N LYS A 1024 -66.19 37.03 -9.98
CA LYS A 1024 -66.99 38.16 -9.52
C LYS A 1024 -66.27 38.91 -8.40
N ASN A 1025 -66.26 40.24 -8.46
CA ASN A 1025 -65.73 41.07 -7.39
C ASN A 1025 -66.80 42.05 -6.90
N SER A 1026 -67.02 42.09 -5.58
CA SER A 1026 -67.90 43.02 -4.88
C SER A 1026 -67.17 43.77 -3.75
N SER A 1027 -65.83 43.73 -3.77
CA SER A 1027 -64.95 44.40 -2.81
C SER A 1027 -64.75 45.89 -3.13
N ALA A 1028 -64.21 46.64 -2.18
CA ALA A 1028 -63.81 48.05 -2.36
C ALA A 1028 -62.38 48.20 -2.92
N VAL A 1029 -61.78 47.13 -3.46
CA VAL A 1029 -60.43 47.18 -4.05
C VAL A 1029 -60.47 48.09 -5.27
N THR A 1030 -59.79 49.24 -5.21
CA THR A 1030 -59.69 50.16 -6.34
C THR A 1030 -58.41 49.93 -7.13
N GLY A 1031 -58.49 49.95 -8.47
CA GLY A 1031 -57.33 49.85 -9.37
C GLY A 1031 -57.12 48.48 -10.05
N THR A 1032 -56.20 48.43 -11.01
CA THR A 1032 -55.80 47.19 -11.71
C THR A 1032 -55.09 46.24 -10.72
N PHE A 1033 -55.38 44.95 -10.81
CA PHE A 1033 -54.72 43.87 -10.05
C PHE A 1033 -54.70 42.57 -10.87
N HIS A 1034 -53.98 41.57 -10.41
CA HIS A 1034 -53.74 40.33 -11.15
C HIS A 1034 -54.23 39.10 -10.37
N LEU A 1035 -54.78 38.14 -11.11
CA LEU A 1035 -55.07 36.79 -10.64
C LEU A 1035 -54.03 35.84 -11.24
N TYR A 1036 -53.42 35.03 -10.40
CA TYR A 1036 -52.45 34.02 -10.81
C TYR A 1036 -53.11 32.65 -10.72
N VAL A 1037 -53.59 32.17 -11.86
CA VAL A 1037 -54.38 30.95 -12.01
C VAL A 1037 -53.46 29.75 -12.25
N PRO A 1038 -53.40 28.76 -11.36
CA PRO A 1038 -52.63 27.55 -11.61
C PRO A 1038 -53.34 26.67 -12.66
N VAL A 1039 -52.72 26.51 -13.81
CA VAL A 1039 -53.18 25.59 -14.86
C VAL A 1039 -52.29 24.35 -14.84
N LYS A 1040 -52.91 23.18 -14.68
CA LYS A 1040 -52.26 21.87 -14.66
C LYS A 1040 -52.58 21.11 -15.94
N MET A 1041 -51.57 20.51 -16.57
CA MET A 1041 -51.68 19.70 -17.78
C MET A 1041 -51.18 18.28 -17.52
N THR A 1042 -52.00 17.28 -17.83
CA THR A 1042 -51.57 15.87 -17.91
C THR A 1042 -51.72 15.35 -19.34
N TYR A 1043 -50.90 14.37 -19.70
CA TYR A 1043 -50.93 13.72 -21.02
C TYR A 1043 -50.29 12.32 -20.94
N VAL A 1044 -50.26 11.57 -22.06
CA VAL A 1044 -49.83 10.15 -22.11
C VAL A 1044 -48.47 9.88 -21.44
N PHE A 1045 -47.47 10.75 -21.64
CA PHE A 1045 -46.12 10.65 -21.04
C PHE A 1045 -45.87 11.73 -19.96
N GLY A 1046 -46.94 12.23 -19.34
CA GLY A 1046 -46.90 13.26 -18.31
C GLY A 1046 -48.07 13.09 -17.35
N LYS A 1047 -48.15 11.92 -16.70
CA LYS A 1047 -49.16 11.66 -15.67
C LYS A 1047 -48.98 12.56 -14.45
N THR A 1048 -47.74 12.95 -14.14
CA THR A 1048 -47.45 14.02 -13.18
C THR A 1048 -47.76 15.37 -13.83
N PRO A 1049 -48.73 16.15 -13.32
CA PRO A 1049 -49.20 17.34 -14.02
C PRO A 1049 -48.11 18.41 -14.16
N GLN A 1050 -47.85 18.86 -15.38
CA GLN A 1050 -47.12 20.10 -15.61
C GLN A 1050 -47.98 21.26 -15.12
N MET A 1051 -47.43 22.16 -14.30
CA MET A 1051 -48.13 23.34 -13.77
C MET A 1051 -47.50 24.63 -14.30
N LEU A 1052 -48.36 25.59 -14.61
CA LEU A 1052 -47.99 26.96 -14.91
C LEU A 1052 -48.98 27.91 -14.22
N TYR A 1053 -48.50 29.00 -13.64
CA TYR A 1053 -49.37 30.09 -13.19
C TYR A 1053 -49.63 31.03 -14.36
N SER A 1054 -50.88 31.07 -14.83
CA SER A 1054 -51.32 32.00 -15.88
C SER A 1054 -51.89 33.28 -15.27
N VAL A 1055 -51.59 34.41 -15.90
CA VAL A 1055 -51.97 35.73 -15.39
C VAL A 1055 -53.27 36.19 -16.04
N VAL A 1056 -54.26 36.52 -15.21
CA VAL A 1056 -55.49 37.22 -15.62
C VAL A 1056 -55.48 38.62 -15.01
N THR A 1057 -55.48 39.65 -15.85
CA THR A 1057 -55.50 41.04 -15.42
C THR A 1057 -56.92 41.50 -15.16
N VAL A 1058 -57.19 41.97 -13.95
CA VAL A 1058 -58.45 42.64 -13.61
C VAL A 1058 -58.32 44.13 -13.88
N THR A 1059 -59.09 44.64 -14.83
CA THR A 1059 -59.08 46.05 -15.26
C THR A 1059 -60.15 46.87 -14.52
N LYS A 1060 -59.92 48.18 -14.34
CA LYS A 1060 -60.83 49.07 -13.58
C LYS A 1060 -62.25 49.12 -14.18
N THR A 1061 -63.26 49.27 -13.32
CA THR A 1061 -64.65 49.59 -13.72
C THR A 1061 -64.73 50.98 -14.34
N GLU A 1062 -65.47 51.12 -15.46
CA GLU A 1062 -65.57 52.35 -16.29
C GLU A 1062 -66.10 53.62 -15.56
N GLY A 1063 -66.53 53.54 -14.30
CA GLY A 1063 -67.20 54.63 -13.56
C GLY A 1063 -66.36 55.45 -12.57
N GLN A 1064 -65.10 55.10 -12.26
CA GLN A 1064 -64.26 55.84 -11.30
C GLN A 1064 -63.25 56.78 -11.98
N GLY A 1065 -63.76 57.85 -12.57
CA GLY A 1065 -62.95 58.99 -13.05
C GLY A 1065 -62.66 59.99 -11.92
N THR A 1066 -61.40 60.39 -11.78
CA THR A 1066 -60.86 61.37 -10.81
C THR A 1066 -61.72 62.63 -10.61
N ALA A 1067 -62.12 62.89 -9.36
CA ALA A 1067 -62.58 64.21 -8.92
C ALA A 1067 -61.38 65.18 -8.85
N LYS A 1068 -61.35 66.20 -9.73
CA LYS A 1068 -60.41 67.33 -9.60
C LYS A 1068 -60.77 68.17 -8.36
N ARG A 1069 -59.85 68.30 -7.40
CA ARG A 1069 -59.93 69.35 -6.37
C ARG A 1069 -59.28 70.64 -6.89
N ARG A 1070 -60.00 71.75 -6.76
CA ARG A 1070 -59.49 73.14 -6.80
C ARG A 1070 -58.77 73.45 -5.50
#